data_AF-A0A9E0PBH0-F1
#
_entry.id   AF-A0A9E0PBH0-F1
#
_cell.length_a   1.000
_cell.length_b   1.000
_cell.length_c   1.000
_cell.angle_alpha   90.00
_cell.angle_beta   90.00
_cell.angle_gamma   90.00
#
_symmetry.space_group_name_H-M   'P 1'
#
loop_
_entity.id
_entity.type
_entity.pdbx_description
1 polymer ?
#
loop_
_entity_poly.entity_id
_entity_poly.type
_entity_poly.pdbx_seq_one_letter_code
_entity_poly.pdbx_strand_id
1 'polypeptide(L)'
;MDKLAGPLAGTSPEQEQEIDLRQYWRIVSRYKWGILGLAIAITVLATLIVFSMDPVYRSTVTLLIEQKQAKVITIEEVYGLDGSNKEYLQTQFEILKSRELAARVVRELKLETHPEFAPQEETKQETDQTSFKLDWRFLLPKGHQKNPSISDDEKFNRIVDRFSANLTVAPVRNTQLVKISFESFDKALAARVANAMAYAYINSQMEARIAVTEQAAAWLTVRMSSLKTSLDASEQKLQAYREQNDLVKTGDVEGVLALTAKQLQDLSERQIQAQFKLSEISKRYGPKHPSYLQAQYELDEADIALRQARKNAMVVARKEFRLQELMREVETNRNLYDTFFTRIKEANQTRQLETSNARVVDPAVVSSIPVKPNKKLTMALAFVLSLMLGVLLAFLLDYLDSTFKGAEDVEARLGVPMLGLLPLAKSKTKSNFAQATFLEEGMQSFAEAMRTIRTGVILSSIDAPHQIVVVTSSVPGEGKTTTSLNLALAMGQMERVLLIDADMRRPSVAKACNIPAASPGLSNLVAGSADMSQCIHHLEDGNIDVLTAGLIPPNPLELLSSKRFKEVLNQLLEKYDRIVIDSAPTLAVSDALVLASLANAVIYVVKSDSTAFHSARTGIQRLQRVNAPLAGVVLNQVNFSKANKYGSYYGYYDYYGTKAD
;
A
#
# COMPACT_ATOMS: atom_id res chain seq x y z
N MET A 1 52.21 32.95 39.59
CA MET A 1 50.91 33.57 39.30
C MET A 1 50.48 33.13 37.92
N ASP A 2 49.22 32.69 37.81
CA ASP A 2 48.47 32.33 36.59
C ASP A 2 48.87 31.06 35.80
N LYS A 3 48.13 29.96 35.96
CA LYS A 3 47.02 29.55 35.06
C LYS A 3 46.50 28.11 35.27
N LEU A 4 45.16 28.01 35.38
CA LEU A 4 44.22 27.08 34.72
C LEU A 4 44.19 25.58 35.07
N ALA A 5 43.07 25.14 35.68
CA ALA A 5 42.00 24.36 35.01
C ALA A 5 41.27 23.41 35.99
N GLY A 6 40.08 23.80 36.46
CA GLY A 6 39.07 22.90 37.03
C GLY A 6 37.81 22.95 36.14
N PRO A 7 37.19 21.83 35.76
CA PRO A 7 36.08 21.85 34.82
C PRO A 7 34.76 22.28 35.45
N LEU A 8 33.92 22.83 34.58
CA LEU A 8 32.68 23.55 34.81
C LEU A 8 31.49 22.67 35.22
N ALA A 9 30.65 23.29 36.04
CA ALA A 9 29.21 23.17 36.20
C ALA A 9 28.39 22.32 35.18
N GLY A 10 27.47 21.53 35.75
CA GLY A 10 26.04 21.68 35.44
C GLY A 10 25.50 20.89 34.25
N THR A 11 25.30 19.58 34.41
CA THR A 11 24.28 18.85 33.64
C THR A 11 22.98 18.85 34.44
N SER A 12 22.03 19.69 34.04
CA SER A 12 20.63 19.60 34.45
C SER A 12 20.08 18.22 34.09
N PRO A 13 19.36 17.53 35.00
CA PRO A 13 18.75 16.24 34.67
C PRO A 13 17.66 16.48 33.61
N GLU A 14 17.77 15.77 32.50
CA GLU A 14 16.70 15.61 31.52
C GLU A 14 15.47 15.07 32.26
N GLN A 15 14.45 15.91 32.45
CA GLN A 15 13.14 15.45 32.85
C GLN A 15 12.60 14.59 31.70
N GLU A 16 12.60 13.27 31.90
CA GLU A 16 11.83 12.34 31.08
C GLU A 16 10.40 12.91 30.97
N GLN A 17 10.02 13.37 29.78
CA GLN A 17 8.64 13.71 29.48
C GLN A 17 7.86 12.39 29.50
N GLU A 18 7.36 12.01 30.68
CA GLU A 18 6.39 10.94 30.81
C GLU A 18 5.21 11.28 29.90
N ILE A 19 5.01 10.47 28.86
CA ILE A 19 3.88 10.58 27.96
C ILE A 19 2.63 10.27 28.77
N ASP A 20 1.88 11.31 29.18
CA ASP A 20 0.64 11.14 29.92
C ASP A 20 -0.46 10.56 29.01
N LEU A 21 -0.53 9.23 28.94
CA LEU A 21 -1.52 8.46 28.18
C LEU A 21 -2.97 8.83 28.56
N ARG A 22 -3.19 9.39 29.75
CA ARG A 22 -4.52 9.86 30.18
C ARG A 22 -4.98 11.08 29.38
N GLN A 23 -4.06 11.91 28.88
CA GLN A 23 -4.39 13.06 28.03
C GLN A 23 -4.93 12.60 26.66
N TYR A 24 -4.26 11.64 26.03
CA TYR A 24 -4.69 11.08 24.74
C TYR A 24 -6.06 10.37 24.85
N TRP A 25 -6.28 9.61 25.93
CA TRP A 25 -7.56 8.95 26.17
C TRP A 25 -8.71 9.94 26.34
N ARG A 26 -8.47 11.09 26.97
CA ARG A 26 -9.47 12.16 27.14
C ARG A 26 -9.96 12.68 25.79
N ILE A 27 -9.05 12.95 24.85
CA ILE A 27 -9.36 13.47 23.51
C ILE A 27 -10.25 12.48 22.76
N VAL A 28 -9.87 11.21 22.72
CA VAL A 28 -10.66 10.16 22.07
C VAL A 28 -12.05 10.03 22.73
N SER A 29 -12.13 10.07 24.05
CA SER A 29 -13.39 9.93 24.78
C SER A 29 -14.37 11.09 24.54
N ARG A 30 -13.85 12.31 24.29
CA ARG A 30 -14.63 13.52 23.99
C ARG A 30 -15.32 13.40 22.63
N TYR A 31 -14.62 12.86 21.64
CA TYR A 31 -15.11 12.75 20.26
C TYR A 31 -15.60 11.36 19.87
N LYS A 32 -15.71 10.41 20.80
CA LYS A 32 -16.04 8.99 20.53
C LYS A 32 -17.27 8.78 19.64
N TRP A 33 -18.31 9.59 19.80
CA TRP A 33 -19.53 9.52 18.97
C TRP A 33 -19.34 10.09 17.57
N GLY A 34 -18.51 11.13 17.43
CA GLY A 34 -18.12 11.66 16.12
C GLY A 34 -17.21 10.69 15.36
N ILE A 35 -16.25 10.08 16.04
CA ILE A 35 -15.37 9.03 15.50
C ILE A 35 -16.21 7.84 15.00
N LEU A 36 -17.12 7.35 15.85
CA LEU A 36 -17.99 6.22 15.51
C LEU A 36 -18.95 6.58 14.36
N GLY A 37 -19.54 7.79 14.38
CA GLY A 37 -20.43 8.26 13.33
C GLY A 37 -19.74 8.37 11.96
N LEU A 38 -18.53 8.93 11.92
CA LEU A 38 -17.71 8.99 10.71
C LEU A 38 -17.36 7.59 10.20
N ALA A 39 -16.95 6.71 11.12
CA ALA A 39 -16.57 5.35 10.77
C ALA A 39 -17.74 4.57 10.16
N ILE A 40 -18.93 4.68 10.74
CA ILE A 40 -20.15 4.07 10.21
C ILE A 40 -20.50 4.67 8.85
N ALA A 41 -20.47 5.99 8.69
CA ALA A 41 -20.82 6.65 7.43
C ALA A 41 -19.90 6.21 6.27
N ILE A 42 -18.58 6.18 6.50
CA ILE A 42 -17.60 5.72 5.50
C ILE A 42 -17.78 4.23 5.21
N THR A 43 -18.04 3.41 6.23
CA THR A 43 -18.26 1.97 6.05
C THR A 43 -19.53 1.68 5.26
N VAL A 44 -20.63 2.41 5.52
CA VAL A 44 -21.87 2.31 4.74
C VAL A 44 -21.64 2.71 3.29
N LEU A 45 -20.94 3.82 3.04
CA LEU A 45 -20.58 4.25 1.68
C LEU A 45 -19.71 3.21 0.96
N ALA A 46 -18.69 2.68 1.63
CA ALA A 46 -17.84 1.61 1.11
C ALA A 46 -18.66 0.35 0.81
N THR A 47 -19.65 0.04 1.65
CA THR A 47 -20.55 -1.11 1.45
C THR A 47 -21.39 -0.92 0.19
N LEU A 48 -22.00 0.25 0.01
CA LEU A 48 -22.77 0.57 -1.20
C LEU A 48 -21.91 0.45 -2.47
N ILE A 49 -20.68 0.98 -2.45
CA ILE A 49 -19.75 0.88 -3.58
C ILE A 49 -19.39 -0.59 -3.86
N VAL A 50 -18.98 -1.35 -2.83
CA VAL A 50 -18.56 -2.76 -2.99
C VAL A 50 -19.71 -3.65 -3.46
N PHE A 51 -20.95 -3.36 -3.07
CA PHE A 51 -22.12 -4.09 -3.56
C PHE A 51 -22.54 -3.69 -4.98
N SER A 52 -22.11 -2.53 -5.47
CA SER A 52 -22.32 -2.07 -6.84
C SER A 52 -21.24 -2.52 -7.82
N MET A 53 -20.13 -3.12 -7.35
CA MET A 53 -19.06 -3.63 -8.22
C MET A 53 -19.42 -4.99 -8.80
N ASP A 54 -19.08 -5.21 -10.07
CA ASP A 54 -19.32 -6.47 -10.74
C ASP A 54 -18.51 -7.63 -10.10
N PRO A 55 -19.14 -8.77 -9.83
CA PRO A 55 -18.47 -9.93 -9.27
C PRO A 55 -17.53 -10.57 -10.29
N VAL A 56 -16.28 -10.83 -9.88
CA VAL A 56 -15.29 -11.54 -10.71
C VAL A 56 -15.22 -13.01 -10.28
N TYR A 57 -15.33 -13.90 -11.24
CA TYR A 57 -15.26 -15.34 -11.06
C TYR A 57 -13.92 -15.88 -11.53
N ARG A 58 -13.42 -16.91 -10.85
CA ARG A 58 -12.18 -17.60 -11.22
C ARG A 58 -12.46 -19.08 -11.41
N SER A 59 -12.06 -19.62 -12.56
CA SER A 59 -12.10 -21.05 -12.85
C SER A 59 -10.68 -21.56 -13.10
N THR A 60 -10.39 -22.80 -12.71
CA THR A 60 -9.03 -23.36 -12.74
C THR A 60 -9.03 -24.75 -13.36
N VAL A 61 -8.15 -24.99 -14.33
CA VAL A 61 -7.84 -26.32 -14.87
C VAL A 61 -6.51 -26.78 -14.30
N THR A 62 -6.38 -28.07 -14.02
CA THR A 62 -5.12 -28.69 -13.59
C THR A 62 -4.56 -29.55 -14.72
N LEU A 63 -3.34 -29.24 -15.14
CA LEU A 63 -2.61 -29.93 -16.19
C LEU A 63 -1.42 -30.68 -15.59
N LEU A 64 -1.25 -31.95 -15.96
CA LEU A 64 -0.03 -32.73 -15.68
C LEU A 64 0.91 -32.60 -16.87
N ILE A 65 2.17 -32.20 -16.63
CA ILE A 65 3.21 -32.13 -17.65
C ILE A 65 4.28 -33.17 -17.33
N GLU A 66 4.29 -34.25 -18.10
CA GLU A 66 5.27 -35.32 -17.97
C GLU A 66 6.56 -34.94 -18.72
N GLN A 67 7.70 -35.17 -18.07
CA GLN A 67 9.01 -35.11 -18.72
C GLN A 67 9.36 -36.50 -19.24
N LYS A 68 8.73 -36.92 -20.34
CA LYS A 68 9.23 -38.08 -21.08
C LYS A 68 10.41 -37.61 -21.91
N GLN A 69 11.62 -38.05 -21.55
CA GLN A 69 12.77 -37.97 -22.45
C GLN A 69 12.33 -38.66 -23.74
N ALA A 70 12.12 -37.86 -24.78
CA ALA A 70 11.86 -38.42 -26.07
C ALA A 70 13.10 -39.24 -26.41
N LYS A 71 12.95 -40.57 -26.50
CA LYS A 71 13.93 -41.45 -27.16
C LYS A 71 13.93 -41.11 -28.65
N VAL A 72 14.21 -39.85 -28.98
CA VAL A 72 14.49 -39.43 -30.33
C VAL A 72 15.84 -40.06 -30.64
N ILE A 73 15.87 -40.73 -31.78
CA ILE A 73 16.98 -41.51 -32.34
C ILE A 73 18.31 -40.83 -31.99
N THR A 74 19.04 -41.40 -31.04
CA THR A 74 20.28 -40.85 -30.51
C THR A 74 21.39 -40.94 -31.55
N ILE A 75 21.83 -39.79 -32.06
CA ILE A 75 23.22 -39.56 -32.50
C ILE A 75 23.91 -38.55 -31.57
N GLU A 76 23.25 -38.10 -30.50
CA GLU A 76 23.77 -37.08 -29.58
C GLU A 76 23.70 -37.59 -28.14
N GLU A 77 24.59 -38.52 -27.79
CA GLU A 77 24.85 -38.92 -26.40
C GLU A 77 26.10 -38.25 -25.82
N VAL A 78 26.53 -37.11 -26.37
CA VAL A 78 27.80 -36.44 -25.99
C VAL A 78 27.63 -35.11 -25.24
N TYR A 79 26.41 -34.57 -25.12
CA TYR A 79 26.19 -33.40 -24.25
C TYR A 79 25.24 -33.75 -23.11
N GLY A 80 25.84 -34.28 -22.05
CA GLY A 80 25.21 -34.41 -20.74
C GLY A 80 24.79 -33.03 -20.22
N LEU A 81 23.51 -32.73 -20.38
CA LEU A 81 22.80 -31.70 -19.64
C LEU A 81 21.60 -32.39 -19.00
N ASP A 82 21.84 -33.00 -17.83
CA ASP A 82 20.77 -33.31 -16.89
C ASP A 82 20.23 -31.98 -16.35
N GLY A 83 19.44 -31.28 -17.16
CA GLY A 83 18.61 -30.19 -16.70
C GLY A 83 17.69 -30.75 -15.62
N SER A 84 17.84 -30.24 -14.39
CA SER A 84 16.99 -30.62 -13.26
C SER A 84 15.52 -30.58 -13.70
N ASN A 85 14.71 -31.58 -13.32
CA ASN A 85 13.27 -31.63 -13.63
C ASN A 85 12.55 -30.30 -13.32
N LYS A 86 13.09 -29.51 -12.38
CA LYS A 86 12.61 -28.18 -12.02
C LYS A 86 12.79 -27.13 -13.13
N GLU A 87 13.92 -27.11 -13.83
CA GLU A 87 14.21 -26.16 -14.91
C GLU A 87 13.36 -26.43 -16.14
N TYR A 88 13.15 -27.72 -16.46
CA TYR A 88 12.22 -28.13 -17.51
C TYR A 88 10.81 -27.62 -17.21
N LEU A 89 10.28 -27.91 -16.02
CA LEU A 89 8.93 -27.48 -15.63
C LEU A 89 8.79 -25.96 -15.62
N GLN A 90 9.81 -25.22 -15.15
CA GLN A 90 9.80 -23.77 -15.16
C GLN A 90 9.72 -23.20 -16.59
N THR A 91 10.45 -23.79 -17.53
CA THR A 91 10.37 -23.44 -18.96
C THR A 91 8.95 -23.66 -19.50
N GLN A 92 8.32 -24.80 -19.17
CA GLN A 92 6.96 -25.09 -19.59
C GLN A 92 5.92 -24.11 -19.01
N PHE A 93 6.13 -23.63 -17.78
CA PHE A 93 5.24 -22.63 -17.17
C PHE A 93 5.33 -21.26 -17.85
N GLU A 94 6.53 -20.85 -18.29
CA GLU A 94 6.68 -19.61 -19.05
C GLU A 94 6.13 -19.74 -20.48
N ILE A 95 6.25 -20.92 -21.11
CA ILE A 95 5.58 -21.20 -22.38
C ILE A 95 4.05 -21.10 -22.22
N LEU A 96 3.48 -21.62 -21.15
CA LEU A 96 2.04 -21.50 -20.85
C LEU A 96 1.57 -20.04 -20.66
N LYS A 97 2.45 -19.15 -20.23
CA LYS A 97 2.18 -17.70 -20.13
C LYS A 97 2.50 -16.95 -21.42
N SER A 98 3.02 -17.64 -22.43
CA SER A 98 3.45 -16.99 -23.67
C SER A 98 2.30 -16.27 -24.36
N ARG A 99 2.65 -15.12 -24.93
CA ARG A 99 1.72 -14.28 -25.68
C ARG A 99 1.14 -15.00 -26.90
N GLU A 100 1.89 -15.93 -27.49
CA GLU A 100 1.44 -16.69 -28.66
C GLU A 100 0.27 -17.62 -28.32
N LEU A 101 0.35 -18.37 -27.20
CA LEU A 101 -0.76 -19.20 -26.74
C LEU A 101 -1.97 -18.36 -26.34
N ALA A 102 -1.75 -17.24 -25.65
CA ALA A 102 -2.82 -16.30 -25.31
C ALA A 102 -3.53 -15.78 -26.57
N ALA A 103 -2.78 -15.33 -27.58
CA ALA A 103 -3.32 -14.86 -28.86
C ALA A 103 -4.08 -15.96 -29.61
N ARG A 104 -3.58 -17.20 -29.57
CA ARG A 104 -4.25 -18.36 -30.19
C ARG A 104 -5.63 -18.58 -29.56
N VAL A 105 -5.72 -18.60 -28.23
CA VAL A 105 -6.99 -18.78 -27.50
C VAL A 105 -7.93 -17.60 -27.68
N VAL A 106 -7.42 -16.36 -27.71
CA VAL A 106 -8.22 -15.15 -27.99
C VAL A 106 -8.93 -15.26 -29.35
N ARG A 107 -8.22 -15.72 -30.39
CA ARG A 107 -8.81 -15.94 -31.73
C ARG A 107 -9.78 -17.11 -31.75
N GLU A 108 -9.40 -18.24 -31.14
CA GLU A 108 -10.21 -19.46 -31.10
C GLU A 108 -11.58 -19.21 -30.44
N LEU A 109 -11.58 -18.49 -29.32
CA LEU A 109 -12.80 -18.15 -28.58
C LEU A 109 -13.49 -16.89 -29.10
N LYS A 110 -12.93 -16.21 -30.11
CA LYS A 110 -13.43 -14.96 -30.70
C LYS A 110 -13.71 -13.88 -29.64
N LEU A 111 -12.78 -13.71 -28.71
CA LEU A 111 -12.95 -12.79 -27.57
C LEU A 111 -13.10 -11.33 -28.01
N GLU A 112 -12.69 -10.98 -29.22
CA GLU A 112 -12.90 -9.67 -29.84
C GLU A 112 -14.37 -9.23 -29.85
N THR A 113 -15.30 -10.18 -29.95
CA THR A 113 -16.75 -9.92 -29.93
C THR A 113 -17.38 -10.00 -28.54
N HIS A 114 -16.63 -10.41 -27.52
CA HIS A 114 -17.18 -10.64 -26.19
C HIS A 114 -17.30 -9.31 -25.42
N PRO A 115 -18.41 -9.02 -24.71
CA PRO A 115 -18.63 -7.73 -24.04
C PRO A 115 -17.52 -7.28 -23.07
N GLU A 116 -16.80 -8.23 -22.46
CA GLU A 116 -15.68 -7.96 -21.52
C GLU A 116 -14.37 -7.53 -22.21
N PHE A 117 -14.17 -7.94 -23.47
CA PHE A 117 -12.93 -7.73 -24.23
C PHE A 117 -13.13 -6.83 -25.44
N ALA A 118 -14.36 -6.72 -25.93
CA ALA A 118 -14.75 -5.78 -26.95
C ALA A 118 -14.29 -4.38 -26.52
N PRO A 119 -13.64 -3.61 -27.41
CA PRO A 119 -13.48 -2.19 -27.18
C PRO A 119 -14.87 -1.65 -26.89
N GLN A 120 -15.09 -1.10 -25.69
CA GLN A 120 -16.16 -0.13 -25.55
C GLN A 120 -15.79 0.95 -26.55
N GLU A 121 -16.46 0.97 -27.70
CA GLU A 121 -16.56 2.20 -28.46
C GLU A 121 -16.95 3.23 -27.42
N GLU A 122 -16.14 4.28 -27.28
CA GLU A 122 -16.54 5.43 -26.49
C GLU A 122 -17.80 5.98 -27.16
N THR A 123 -18.95 5.41 -26.84
CA THR A 123 -20.24 6.02 -27.09
C THR A 123 -20.19 7.25 -26.22
N LYS A 124 -19.75 8.35 -26.82
CA LYS A 124 -20.17 9.70 -26.48
C LYS A 124 -21.69 9.73 -26.64
N GLN A 125 -22.40 9.09 -25.72
CA GLN A 125 -23.80 9.37 -25.48
C GLN A 125 -23.81 10.47 -24.43
N GLU A 126 -24.02 11.67 -24.96
CA GLU A 126 -24.66 12.75 -24.23
C GLU A 126 -25.84 12.21 -23.43
N THR A 127 -25.95 12.67 -22.18
CA THR A 127 -27.16 12.67 -21.35
C THR A 127 -27.42 11.40 -20.52
N ASP A 128 -27.12 11.47 -19.21
CA ASP A 128 -28.24 11.62 -18.28
C ASP A 128 -27.86 12.38 -17.01
N GLN A 129 -28.71 13.34 -16.66
CA GLN A 129 -28.58 14.28 -15.55
C GLN A 129 -28.86 13.53 -14.24
N THR A 130 -27.92 13.42 -13.29
CA THR A 130 -28.20 13.21 -11.83
C THR A 130 -26.99 12.98 -10.91
N SER A 131 -25.73 13.18 -11.34
CA SER A 131 -24.60 13.15 -10.40
C SER A 131 -23.78 14.44 -10.42
N PHE A 132 -23.84 15.20 -9.32
CA PHE A 132 -22.97 16.33 -9.02
C PHE A 132 -21.49 15.89 -9.17
N LYS A 133 -20.84 16.27 -10.28
CA LYS A 133 -19.38 16.22 -10.42
C LYS A 133 -18.87 17.62 -10.75
N LEU A 134 -18.11 18.16 -9.80
CA LEU A 134 -17.34 19.38 -9.91
C LEU A 134 -16.37 19.24 -11.10
N ASP A 135 -16.63 19.93 -12.21
CA ASP A 135 -15.89 19.73 -13.46
C ASP A 135 -14.62 20.60 -13.49
N TRP A 136 -13.54 20.08 -12.90
CA TRP A 136 -12.21 20.68 -12.84
C TRP A 136 -11.51 20.75 -14.22
N ARG A 137 -12.09 20.15 -15.25
CA ARG A 137 -11.52 20.07 -16.61
C ARG A 137 -11.54 21.39 -17.39
N PHE A 138 -12.29 22.39 -16.94
CA PHE A 138 -12.24 23.75 -17.46
C PHE A 138 -10.86 24.41 -17.27
N LEU A 139 -10.06 23.95 -16.30
CA LEU A 139 -8.72 24.50 -15.99
C LEU A 139 -7.59 23.92 -16.86
N LEU A 140 -7.86 22.97 -17.76
CA LEU A 140 -6.84 22.34 -18.60
C LEU A 140 -6.75 23.03 -19.99
N PRO A 141 -5.54 23.33 -20.50
CA PRO A 141 -5.38 23.91 -21.83
C PRO A 141 -5.89 22.96 -22.91
N LYS A 142 -6.65 23.49 -23.87
CA LYS A 142 -7.16 22.74 -25.02
C LYS A 142 -6.01 22.35 -25.96
N GLY A 143 -5.42 21.20 -25.72
CA GLY A 143 -4.48 20.60 -26.64
C GLY A 143 -4.40 19.11 -26.37
N HIS A 144 -4.98 18.31 -27.27
CA HIS A 144 -4.29 17.21 -27.95
C HIS A 144 -5.11 16.86 -29.20
N GLN A 145 -4.42 16.69 -30.32
CA GLN A 145 -5.00 16.19 -31.56
C GLN A 145 -5.64 14.83 -31.30
N LYS A 146 -6.76 14.57 -31.97
CA LYS A 146 -7.45 13.28 -32.00
C LYS A 146 -6.40 12.19 -32.26
N ASN A 147 -6.19 11.31 -31.29
CA ASN A 147 -5.27 10.17 -31.43
C ASN A 147 -5.65 9.41 -32.73
N PRO A 148 -4.70 9.02 -33.59
CA PRO A 148 -5.02 8.25 -34.79
C PRO A 148 -5.84 7.01 -34.42
N SER A 149 -6.78 6.64 -35.29
CA SER A 149 -7.60 5.45 -35.10
C SER A 149 -6.69 4.24 -34.92
N ILE A 150 -6.78 3.61 -33.75
CA ILE A 150 -5.99 2.44 -33.34
C ILE A 150 -6.11 1.37 -34.44
N SER A 151 -4.97 0.87 -34.93
CA SER A 151 -4.92 -0.22 -35.92
C SER A 151 -5.60 -1.47 -35.36
N ASP A 152 -6.19 -2.31 -36.22
CA ASP A 152 -6.83 -3.55 -35.76
C ASP A 152 -5.83 -4.48 -35.03
N ASP A 153 -4.56 -4.46 -35.43
CA ASP A 153 -3.48 -5.16 -34.72
C ASP A 153 -3.26 -4.60 -33.30
N GLU A 154 -3.36 -3.29 -33.11
CA GLU A 154 -3.22 -2.66 -31.79
C GLU A 154 -4.44 -2.95 -30.91
N LYS A 155 -5.65 -2.99 -31.47
CA LYS A 155 -6.85 -3.43 -30.74
C LYS A 155 -6.70 -4.88 -30.28
N PHE A 156 -6.28 -5.77 -31.18
CA PHE A 156 -6.02 -7.17 -30.87
C PHE A 156 -4.95 -7.32 -29.79
N ASN A 157 -3.85 -6.57 -29.91
CA ASN A 157 -2.77 -6.59 -28.92
C ASN A 157 -3.27 -6.19 -27.52
N ARG A 158 -4.11 -5.16 -27.40
CA ARG A 158 -4.71 -4.76 -26.12
C ARG A 158 -5.63 -5.83 -25.54
N ILE A 159 -6.35 -6.57 -26.37
CA ILE A 159 -7.19 -7.70 -25.94
C ILE A 159 -6.31 -8.82 -25.37
N VAL A 160 -5.23 -9.16 -26.08
CA VAL A 160 -4.26 -10.15 -25.60
C VAL A 160 -3.62 -9.71 -24.29
N ASP A 161 -3.27 -8.44 -24.14
CA ASP A 161 -2.67 -7.92 -22.90
C ASP A 161 -3.65 -7.99 -21.72
N ARG A 162 -4.93 -7.62 -21.95
CA ARG A 162 -6.00 -7.76 -20.93
C ARG A 162 -6.25 -9.22 -20.58
N PHE A 163 -6.26 -10.10 -21.58
CA PHE A 163 -6.40 -11.54 -21.38
C PHE A 163 -5.24 -12.09 -20.53
N SER A 164 -4.00 -11.76 -20.86
CA SER A 164 -2.81 -12.18 -20.12
C SER A 164 -2.81 -11.64 -18.68
N ALA A 165 -3.32 -10.43 -18.43
CA ALA A 165 -3.43 -9.87 -17.08
C ALA A 165 -4.40 -10.64 -16.18
N ASN A 166 -5.43 -11.26 -16.76
CA ASN A 166 -6.42 -12.06 -16.05
C ASN A 166 -6.08 -13.56 -16.00
N LEU A 167 -5.01 -13.99 -16.68
CA LEU A 167 -4.52 -15.34 -16.69
C LEU A 167 -3.46 -15.54 -15.60
N THR A 168 -3.64 -16.58 -14.78
CA THR A 168 -2.67 -16.97 -13.76
C THR A 168 -2.23 -18.42 -13.99
N VAL A 169 -0.93 -18.63 -14.19
CA VAL A 169 -0.33 -19.96 -14.31
C VAL A 169 0.55 -20.19 -13.08
N ALA A 170 0.16 -21.14 -12.23
CA ALA A 170 0.81 -21.39 -10.94
C ALA A 170 1.21 -22.87 -10.80
N PRO A 171 2.50 -23.17 -10.53
CA PRO A 171 2.93 -24.54 -10.28
C PRO A 171 2.49 -25.05 -8.91
N VAL A 172 2.20 -26.34 -8.83
CA VAL A 172 1.96 -27.01 -7.55
C VAL A 172 3.30 -27.55 -7.04
N ARG A 173 3.75 -27.03 -5.89
CA ARG A 173 5.07 -27.33 -5.31
C ARG A 173 5.31 -28.83 -5.19
N ASN A 174 6.52 -29.26 -5.54
CA ASN A 174 6.96 -30.67 -5.51
C ASN A 174 6.10 -31.62 -6.35
N THR A 175 5.48 -31.13 -7.43
CA THR A 175 4.72 -31.96 -8.37
C THR A 175 4.95 -31.53 -9.82
N GLN A 176 4.48 -32.35 -10.77
CA GLN A 176 4.44 -32.05 -12.20
C GLN A 176 3.11 -31.38 -12.62
N LEU A 177 2.32 -30.90 -11.65
CA LEU A 177 1.03 -30.27 -11.89
C LEU A 177 1.16 -28.76 -11.99
N VAL A 178 0.44 -28.19 -12.95
CA VAL A 178 0.26 -26.75 -13.10
C VAL A 178 -1.22 -26.42 -13.08
N LYS A 179 -1.56 -25.36 -12.35
CA LYS A 179 -2.90 -24.79 -12.29
C LYS A 179 -2.94 -23.59 -13.21
N ILE A 180 -3.87 -23.61 -14.16
CA ILE A 180 -4.15 -22.49 -15.07
C ILE A 180 -5.50 -21.93 -14.66
N SER A 181 -5.50 -20.71 -14.13
CA SER A 181 -6.70 -20.02 -13.67
C SER A 181 -6.97 -18.80 -14.52
N PHE A 182 -8.24 -18.53 -14.82
CA PHE A 182 -8.66 -17.31 -15.51
C PHE A 182 -9.72 -16.57 -14.71
N GLU A 183 -9.60 -15.25 -14.62
CA GLU A 183 -10.56 -14.35 -13.98
C GLU A 183 -11.42 -13.63 -15.02
N SER A 184 -12.74 -13.68 -14.85
CA SER A 184 -13.70 -13.01 -15.73
C SER A 184 -14.99 -12.64 -14.99
N PHE A 185 -15.69 -11.61 -15.46
CA PHE A 185 -17.04 -11.27 -15.00
C PHE A 185 -18.07 -12.33 -15.42
N ASP A 186 -17.83 -13.06 -16.51
CA ASP A 186 -18.65 -14.18 -16.94
C ASP A 186 -18.10 -15.51 -16.40
N LYS A 187 -18.93 -16.18 -15.59
CA LYS A 187 -18.65 -17.50 -15.00
C LYS A 187 -18.32 -18.55 -16.05
N ALA A 188 -19.07 -18.56 -17.16
CA ALA A 188 -18.93 -19.56 -18.21
C ALA A 188 -17.66 -19.31 -19.03
N LEU A 189 -17.37 -18.03 -19.31
CA LEU A 189 -16.16 -17.65 -20.02
C LEU A 189 -14.90 -18.04 -19.23
N ALA A 190 -14.88 -17.79 -17.91
CA ALA A 190 -13.74 -18.17 -17.06
C ALA A 190 -13.35 -19.65 -17.20
N ALA A 191 -14.35 -20.55 -17.17
CA ALA A 191 -14.11 -21.99 -17.32
C ALA A 191 -13.69 -22.35 -18.75
N ARG A 192 -14.33 -21.77 -19.77
CA ARG A 192 -14.00 -22.00 -21.17
C ARG A 192 -12.57 -21.59 -21.49
N VAL A 193 -12.14 -20.41 -21.04
CA VAL A 193 -10.79 -19.88 -21.27
C VAL A 193 -9.73 -20.74 -20.58
N ALA A 194 -9.93 -21.09 -19.32
CA ALA A 194 -8.99 -21.93 -18.59
C ALA A 194 -8.80 -23.28 -19.30
N ASN A 195 -9.89 -23.94 -19.70
CA ASN A 195 -9.82 -25.19 -20.48
C ASN A 195 -9.16 -24.99 -21.84
N ALA A 196 -9.53 -23.94 -22.59
CA ALA A 196 -8.96 -23.65 -23.90
C ALA A 196 -7.44 -23.43 -23.83
N MET A 197 -6.94 -22.75 -22.80
CA MET A 197 -5.49 -22.60 -22.58
C MET A 197 -4.78 -23.94 -22.40
N ALA A 198 -5.36 -24.88 -21.65
CA ALA A 198 -4.78 -26.21 -21.47
C ALA A 198 -4.73 -26.99 -22.80
N TYR A 199 -5.82 -26.98 -23.57
CA TYR A 199 -5.87 -27.66 -24.87
C TYR A 199 -4.97 -26.99 -25.92
N ALA A 200 -4.93 -25.66 -25.97
CA ALA A 200 -4.05 -24.92 -26.87
C ALA A 200 -2.57 -25.26 -26.61
N TYR A 201 -2.17 -25.39 -25.34
CA TYR A 201 -0.82 -25.83 -24.98
C TYR A 201 -0.55 -27.29 -25.40
N ILE A 202 -1.47 -28.22 -25.09
CA ILE A 202 -1.36 -29.63 -25.49
C ILE A 202 -1.18 -29.75 -27.02
N ASN A 203 -2.03 -29.05 -27.77
CA ASN A 203 -2.01 -29.06 -29.23
C ASN A 203 -0.71 -28.43 -29.77
N SER A 204 -0.26 -27.31 -29.20
CA SER A 204 0.98 -26.65 -29.60
C SER A 204 2.22 -27.54 -29.36
N GLN A 205 2.26 -28.28 -28.25
CA GLN A 205 3.35 -29.22 -27.98
C GLN A 205 3.32 -30.43 -28.93
N MET A 206 2.12 -30.92 -29.25
CA MET A 206 1.95 -31.99 -30.22
C MET A 206 2.38 -31.53 -31.63
N GLU A 207 1.95 -30.34 -32.06
CA GLU A 207 2.36 -29.72 -33.33
C GLU A 207 3.88 -29.56 -33.41
N ALA A 208 4.52 -29.03 -32.37
CA ALA A 208 5.98 -28.85 -32.33
C ALA A 208 6.72 -30.20 -32.45
N ARG A 209 6.25 -31.25 -31.75
CA ARG A 209 6.87 -32.58 -31.80
C ARG A 209 6.66 -33.27 -33.15
N ILE A 210 5.48 -33.13 -33.74
CA ILE A 210 5.21 -33.62 -35.10
C ILE A 210 6.13 -32.90 -36.09
N ALA A 211 6.28 -31.57 -35.99
CA ALA A 211 7.15 -30.80 -36.88
C ALA A 211 8.61 -31.26 -36.82
N VAL A 212 9.18 -31.49 -35.62
CA VAL A 212 10.55 -32.02 -35.47
C VAL A 212 10.65 -33.43 -36.07
N THR A 213 9.65 -34.28 -35.85
CA THR A 213 9.62 -35.66 -36.37
C THR A 213 9.50 -35.68 -37.90
N GLU A 214 8.70 -34.78 -38.48
CA GLU A 214 8.58 -34.60 -39.93
C GLU A 214 9.88 -34.11 -40.56
N GLN A 215 10.56 -33.15 -39.93
CA GLN A 215 11.87 -32.68 -40.39
C GLN A 215 12.93 -33.79 -40.35
N ALA A 216 12.97 -34.57 -39.26
CA ALA A 216 13.87 -35.71 -39.13
C ALA A 216 13.57 -36.79 -40.19
N ALA A 217 12.30 -37.11 -40.41
CA ALA A 217 11.87 -38.06 -41.44
C ALA A 217 12.23 -37.56 -42.86
N ALA A 218 12.06 -36.27 -43.13
CA ALA A 218 12.46 -35.66 -44.40
C ALA A 218 13.97 -35.76 -44.61
N TRP A 219 14.78 -35.45 -43.59
CA TRP A 219 16.23 -35.60 -43.64
C TRP A 219 16.66 -37.06 -43.89
N LEU A 220 16.06 -38.02 -43.18
CA LEU A 220 16.34 -39.45 -43.38
C LEU A 220 15.97 -39.90 -44.80
N THR A 221 14.87 -39.40 -45.35
CA THR A 221 14.44 -39.71 -46.73
C THR A 221 15.44 -39.20 -47.76
N VAL A 222 15.94 -37.97 -47.59
CA VAL A 222 17.00 -37.40 -48.45
C VAL A 222 18.31 -38.18 -48.30
N ARG A 223 18.68 -38.57 -47.07
CA ARG A 223 19.89 -39.37 -46.85
C ARG A 223 19.75 -40.76 -47.49
N MET A 224 18.57 -41.37 -47.40
CA MET A 224 18.26 -42.67 -47.99
C MET A 224 18.43 -42.67 -49.51
N SER A 225 17.91 -41.66 -50.21
CA SER A 225 18.07 -41.55 -51.66
C SER A 225 19.54 -41.41 -52.06
N SER A 226 20.33 -40.67 -51.27
CA SER A 226 21.78 -40.57 -51.48
C SER A 226 22.51 -41.90 -51.24
N LEU A 227 22.15 -42.65 -50.19
CA LEU A 227 22.71 -43.96 -49.90
C LEU A 227 22.37 -44.98 -50.99
N LYS A 228 21.13 -44.96 -51.49
CA LYS A 228 20.70 -45.77 -52.63
C LYS A 228 21.55 -45.48 -53.87
N THR A 229 21.74 -44.21 -54.19
CA THR A 229 22.57 -43.80 -55.34
C THR A 229 24.02 -44.27 -55.19
N SER A 230 24.59 -44.16 -53.99
CA SER A 230 25.95 -44.67 -53.70
C SER A 230 26.03 -46.19 -53.77
N LEU A 231 25.01 -46.90 -53.28
CA LEU A 231 24.91 -48.36 -53.37
C LEU A 231 24.86 -48.80 -54.83
N ASP A 232 23.94 -48.25 -55.62
CA ASP A 232 23.79 -48.53 -57.05
C ASP A 232 25.11 -48.25 -57.80
N ALA A 233 25.79 -47.14 -57.50
CA ALA A 233 27.09 -46.82 -58.09
C ALA A 233 28.18 -47.82 -57.68
N SER A 234 28.22 -48.26 -56.42
CA SER A 234 29.19 -49.27 -55.96
C SER A 234 28.91 -50.65 -56.55
N GLU A 235 27.63 -51.04 -56.70
CA GLU A 235 27.24 -52.29 -57.35
C GLU A 235 27.58 -52.29 -58.84
N GLN A 236 27.34 -51.17 -59.53
CA GLN A 236 27.77 -50.98 -60.92
C GLN A 236 29.28 -51.06 -61.09
N LYS A 237 30.06 -50.44 -60.19
CA LYS A 237 31.54 -50.55 -60.20
C LYS A 237 31.98 -52.00 -60.03
N LEU A 238 31.39 -52.73 -59.09
CA LEU A 238 31.69 -54.15 -58.86
C LEU A 238 31.33 -55.00 -60.08
N GLN A 239 30.16 -54.75 -60.68
CA GLN A 239 29.68 -55.47 -61.84
C GLN A 239 30.56 -55.21 -63.07
N ALA A 240 30.85 -53.94 -63.37
CA ALA A 240 31.75 -53.55 -64.46
C ALA A 240 33.15 -54.17 -64.29
N TYR A 241 33.65 -54.22 -63.05
CA TYR A 241 34.93 -54.86 -62.75
C TYR A 241 34.89 -56.38 -62.98
N ARG A 242 33.79 -57.05 -62.61
CA ARG A 242 33.58 -58.48 -62.87
C ARG A 242 33.50 -58.78 -64.36
N GLU A 243 32.80 -57.95 -65.13
CA GLU A 243 32.66 -58.08 -66.58
C GLU A 243 34.00 -57.84 -67.30
N GLN A 244 34.70 -56.76 -66.97
CA GLN A 244 36.00 -56.41 -67.57
C GLN A 244 37.07 -57.50 -67.36
N ASN A 245 36.98 -58.24 -66.26
CA ASN A 245 37.96 -59.27 -65.90
C ASN A 245 37.45 -60.71 -66.14
N ASP A 246 36.33 -60.90 -66.85
CA ASP A 246 35.69 -62.21 -67.11
C ASP A 246 35.41 -63.04 -65.84
N LEU A 247 35.24 -62.37 -64.70
CA LEU A 247 34.99 -63.02 -63.40
C LEU A 247 33.54 -63.48 -63.25
N VAL A 248 32.64 -63.03 -64.14
CA VAL A 248 31.21 -63.41 -64.15
C VAL A 248 31.03 -64.89 -64.54
N LYS A 249 31.95 -65.47 -65.32
CA LYS A 249 31.86 -66.86 -65.80
C LYS A 249 32.68 -67.85 -64.97
N THR A 250 33.66 -67.34 -64.23
CA THR A 250 34.58 -68.13 -63.41
C THR A 250 34.24 -67.86 -61.96
N GLY A 251 33.14 -68.42 -61.46
CA GLY A 251 32.61 -68.17 -60.11
C GLY A 251 33.50 -68.63 -58.95
N ASP A 252 34.79 -68.90 -59.20
CA ASP A 252 35.73 -69.49 -58.25
C ASP A 252 37.14 -68.91 -58.42
N VAL A 253 37.26 -67.58 -58.28
CA VAL A 253 38.56 -66.88 -58.29
C VAL A 253 39.41 -67.32 -57.08
N GLU A 254 38.74 -67.65 -55.97
CA GLU A 254 39.33 -68.21 -54.76
C GLU A 254 39.95 -69.60 -55.03
N GLY A 255 39.25 -70.47 -55.77
CA GLY A 255 39.79 -71.74 -56.27
C GLY A 255 40.98 -71.57 -57.22
N VAL A 256 40.97 -70.58 -58.12
CA VAL A 256 42.12 -70.28 -59.01
C VAL A 256 43.34 -69.79 -58.23
N LEU A 257 43.16 -69.00 -57.17
CA LEU A 257 44.24 -68.60 -56.26
C LEU A 257 44.82 -69.78 -55.49
N ALA A 258 43.97 -70.66 -54.97
CA ALA A 258 44.42 -71.87 -54.28
C ALA A 258 45.22 -72.79 -55.23
N LEU A 259 44.77 -72.94 -56.48
CA LEU A 259 45.46 -73.71 -57.53
C LEU A 259 46.79 -73.07 -57.95
N THR A 260 46.83 -71.74 -58.13
CA THR A 260 48.07 -71.03 -58.48
C THR A 260 49.08 -71.00 -57.34
N ALA A 261 48.62 -70.89 -56.09
CA ALA A 261 49.46 -71.03 -54.90
C ALA A 261 50.08 -72.44 -54.81
N LYS A 262 49.28 -73.49 -55.08
CA LYS A 262 49.77 -74.86 -55.15
C LYS A 262 50.78 -75.07 -56.28
N GLN A 263 50.51 -74.55 -57.48
CA GLN A 263 51.46 -74.61 -58.60
C GLN A 263 52.78 -73.87 -58.29
N LEU A 264 52.71 -72.73 -57.60
CA LEU A 264 53.90 -72.00 -57.14
C LEU A 264 54.71 -72.82 -56.15
N GLN A 265 54.06 -73.51 -55.22
CA GLN A 265 54.70 -74.40 -54.27
C GLN A 265 55.41 -75.56 -55.00
N ASP A 266 54.71 -76.24 -55.92
CA ASP A 266 55.27 -77.35 -56.70
C ASP A 266 56.47 -76.92 -57.57
N LEU A 267 56.38 -75.76 -58.23
CA LEU A 267 57.47 -75.21 -59.05
C LEU A 267 58.66 -74.73 -58.20
N SER A 268 58.38 -74.16 -57.03
CA SER A 268 59.44 -73.78 -56.08
C SER A 268 60.18 -75.03 -55.58
N GLU A 269 59.47 -76.13 -55.32
CA GLU A 269 60.08 -77.40 -54.93
C GLU A 269 60.94 -77.99 -56.07
N ARG A 270 60.43 -77.96 -57.31
CA ARG A 270 61.21 -78.38 -58.49
C ARG A 270 62.49 -77.56 -58.69
N GLN A 271 62.43 -76.23 -58.48
CA GLN A 271 63.61 -75.37 -58.53
C GLN A 271 64.64 -75.78 -57.47
N ILE A 272 64.20 -76.00 -56.22
CA ILE A 272 65.07 -76.42 -55.12
C ILE A 272 65.73 -77.77 -55.44
N GLN A 273 64.97 -78.72 -55.99
CA GLN A 273 65.50 -80.03 -56.39
C GLN A 273 66.50 -79.91 -57.56
N ALA A 274 66.20 -79.11 -58.58
CA ALA A 274 67.11 -78.86 -59.71
C ALA A 274 68.41 -78.17 -59.24
N GLN A 275 68.30 -77.20 -58.33
CA GLN A 275 69.43 -76.50 -57.74
C GLN A 275 70.30 -77.45 -56.91
N PHE A 276 69.67 -78.35 -56.15
CA PHE A 276 70.37 -79.40 -55.41
C PHE A 276 71.12 -80.35 -56.35
N LYS A 277 70.46 -80.85 -57.41
CA LYS A 277 71.09 -81.71 -58.43
C LYS A 277 72.28 -81.04 -59.10
N LEU A 278 72.15 -79.77 -59.49
CA LEU A 278 73.25 -79.01 -60.07
C LEU A 278 74.43 -78.90 -59.10
N SER A 279 74.17 -78.65 -57.82
CA SER A 279 75.18 -78.58 -56.74
C SER A 279 75.90 -79.92 -56.50
N GLU A 280 75.19 -81.05 -56.64
CA GLU A 280 75.83 -82.38 -56.57
C GLU A 280 76.71 -82.68 -57.79
N ILE A 281 76.25 -82.32 -58.99
CA ILE A 281 76.97 -82.51 -60.24
C ILE A 281 78.19 -81.58 -60.33
N SER A 282 78.08 -80.34 -59.84
CA SER A 282 79.16 -79.35 -59.83
C SER A 282 80.33 -79.74 -58.93
N LYS A 283 80.09 -80.58 -57.91
CA LYS A 283 81.15 -81.14 -57.06
C LYS A 283 82.00 -82.20 -57.78
N ARG A 284 81.45 -82.87 -58.81
CA ARG A 284 82.12 -83.99 -59.51
C ARG A 284 82.64 -83.61 -60.90
N TYR A 285 82.00 -82.66 -61.58
CA TYR A 285 82.32 -82.31 -62.97
C TYR A 285 82.55 -80.80 -63.13
N GLY A 286 83.46 -80.42 -64.03
CA GLY A 286 83.72 -79.02 -64.36
C GLY A 286 82.60 -78.37 -65.18
N PRO A 287 82.58 -77.03 -65.30
CA PRO A 287 81.45 -76.26 -65.86
C PRO A 287 81.15 -76.50 -67.35
N LYS A 288 82.03 -77.21 -68.08
CA LYS A 288 81.84 -77.54 -69.51
C LYS A 288 81.37 -78.98 -69.76
N HIS A 289 81.14 -79.77 -68.71
CA HIS A 289 80.74 -81.17 -68.85
C HIS A 289 79.28 -81.30 -69.30
N PRO A 290 78.93 -82.23 -70.22
CA PRO A 290 77.57 -82.38 -70.73
C PRO A 290 76.50 -82.54 -69.63
N SER A 291 76.79 -83.32 -68.58
CA SER A 291 75.86 -83.50 -67.45
C SER A 291 75.67 -82.26 -66.58
N TYR A 292 76.68 -81.38 -66.49
CA TYR A 292 76.56 -80.10 -65.78
C TYR A 292 75.67 -79.14 -66.58
N LEU A 293 75.90 -79.05 -67.89
CA LEU A 293 75.07 -78.24 -68.78
C LEU A 293 73.60 -78.71 -68.75
N GLN A 294 73.35 -80.02 -68.75
CA GLN A 294 71.99 -80.56 -68.65
C GLN A 294 71.29 -80.16 -67.33
N ALA A 295 71.97 -80.30 -66.19
CA ALA A 295 71.41 -79.89 -64.90
C ALA A 295 71.23 -78.36 -64.79
N GLN A 296 72.09 -77.59 -65.45
CA GLN A 296 71.96 -76.13 -65.54
C GLN A 296 70.72 -75.75 -66.36
N TYR A 297 70.49 -76.42 -67.50
CA TYR A 297 69.28 -76.22 -68.30
C TYR A 297 68.01 -76.59 -67.52
N GLU A 298 68.00 -77.70 -66.76
CA GLU A 298 66.87 -78.06 -65.89
C GLU A 298 66.59 -76.99 -64.82
N LEU A 299 67.63 -76.39 -64.23
CA LEU A 299 67.48 -75.31 -63.26
C LEU A 299 66.97 -74.01 -63.91
N ASP A 300 67.52 -73.64 -65.07
CA ASP A 300 67.10 -72.43 -65.80
C ASP A 300 65.65 -72.57 -66.29
N GLU A 301 65.25 -73.76 -66.76
CA GLU A 301 63.86 -74.06 -67.12
C GLU A 301 62.93 -73.92 -65.90
N ALA A 302 63.31 -74.49 -64.76
CA ALA A 302 62.54 -74.37 -63.52
C ALA A 302 62.44 -72.93 -63.03
N ASP A 303 63.50 -72.12 -63.14
CA ASP A 303 63.49 -70.71 -62.74
C ASP A 303 62.64 -69.85 -63.69
N ILE A 304 62.70 -70.10 -65.00
CA ILE A 304 61.83 -69.44 -65.99
C ILE A 304 60.36 -69.77 -65.68
N ALA A 305 60.04 -71.05 -65.48
CA ALA A 305 58.69 -71.50 -65.15
C ALA A 305 58.17 -70.88 -63.84
N LEU A 306 59.01 -70.83 -62.78
CA LEU A 306 58.65 -70.21 -61.51
C LEU A 306 58.45 -68.69 -61.63
N ARG A 307 59.32 -67.99 -62.36
CA ARG A 307 59.16 -66.54 -62.63
C ARG A 307 57.87 -66.25 -63.38
N GLN A 308 57.51 -67.07 -64.35
CA GLN A 308 56.27 -66.94 -65.10
C GLN A 308 55.05 -67.22 -64.21
N ALA A 309 55.09 -68.29 -63.40
CA ALA A 309 54.04 -68.59 -62.44
C ALA A 309 53.87 -67.49 -61.39
N ARG A 310 54.97 -66.89 -60.88
CA ARG A 310 54.93 -65.76 -59.93
C ARG A 310 54.28 -64.53 -60.54
N LYS A 311 54.62 -64.19 -61.80
CA LYS A 311 53.98 -63.07 -62.51
C LYS A 311 52.46 -63.31 -62.66
N ASN A 312 52.05 -64.52 -63.04
CA ASN A 312 50.64 -64.85 -63.18
C ASN A 312 49.91 -64.78 -61.84
N ALA A 313 50.49 -65.34 -60.77
CA ALA A 313 49.91 -65.29 -59.43
C ALA A 313 49.77 -63.85 -58.90
N MET A 314 50.74 -62.97 -59.14
CA MET A 314 50.63 -61.55 -58.77
C MET A 314 49.49 -60.83 -59.50
N VAL A 315 49.25 -61.16 -60.78
CA VAL A 315 48.13 -60.60 -61.55
C VAL A 315 46.80 -61.07 -60.98
N VAL A 316 46.67 -62.36 -60.66
CA VAL A 316 45.46 -62.92 -60.04
C VAL A 316 45.24 -62.33 -58.65
N ALA A 317 46.28 -62.25 -57.81
CA ALA A 317 46.20 -61.69 -56.46
C ALA A 317 45.80 -60.20 -56.47
N ARG A 318 46.33 -59.41 -57.40
CA ARG A 318 45.92 -58.00 -57.57
C ARG A 318 44.45 -57.88 -57.96
N LYS A 319 43.98 -58.78 -58.84
CA LYS A 319 42.58 -58.78 -59.27
C LYS A 319 41.64 -59.12 -58.12
N GLU A 320 42.01 -60.11 -57.30
CA GLU A 320 41.24 -60.53 -56.14
C GLU A 320 41.18 -59.44 -55.06
N PHE A 321 42.31 -58.82 -54.72
CA PHE A 321 42.31 -57.74 -53.74
C PHE A 321 41.37 -56.59 -54.12
N ARG A 322 41.39 -56.19 -55.39
CA ARG A 322 40.48 -55.16 -55.90
C ARG A 322 39.02 -55.61 -55.92
N LEU A 323 38.76 -56.90 -56.18
CA LEU A 323 37.42 -57.49 -56.09
C LEU A 323 36.89 -57.41 -54.64
N GLN A 324 37.70 -57.83 -53.66
CA GLN A 324 37.34 -57.78 -52.25
C GLN A 324 37.13 -56.34 -51.75
N GLU A 325 37.94 -55.39 -52.21
CA GLU A 325 37.76 -53.97 -51.91
C GLU A 325 36.38 -53.46 -52.38
N LEU A 326 36.01 -53.74 -53.63
CA LEU A 326 34.73 -53.34 -54.20
C LEU A 326 33.55 -54.08 -53.53
N MET A 327 33.71 -55.36 -53.22
CA MET A 327 32.71 -56.13 -52.47
C MET A 327 32.47 -55.53 -51.09
N ARG A 328 33.54 -55.15 -50.38
CA ARG A 328 33.42 -54.48 -49.07
C ARG A 328 32.77 -53.11 -49.17
N GLU A 329 33.04 -52.34 -50.23
CA GLU A 329 32.37 -51.06 -50.50
C GLU A 329 30.85 -51.25 -50.68
N VAL A 330 30.44 -52.23 -51.51
CA VAL A 330 29.02 -52.60 -51.70
C VAL A 330 28.37 -53.05 -50.40
N GLU A 331 29.01 -53.95 -49.67
CA GLU A 331 28.48 -54.49 -48.41
C GLU A 331 28.31 -53.39 -47.35
N THR A 332 29.26 -52.45 -47.28
CA THR A 332 29.16 -51.30 -46.37
C THR A 332 27.99 -50.40 -46.76
N ASN A 333 27.84 -50.07 -48.04
CA ASN A 333 26.74 -49.25 -48.53
C ASN A 333 25.38 -49.93 -48.33
N ARG A 334 25.30 -51.25 -48.53
CA ARG A 334 24.10 -52.05 -48.32
C ARG A 334 23.69 -52.08 -46.85
N ASN A 335 24.64 -52.36 -45.95
CA ASN A 335 24.38 -52.34 -44.50
C ASN A 335 23.92 -50.97 -44.00
N LEU A 336 24.53 -49.89 -44.50
CA LEU A 336 24.09 -48.52 -44.20
C LEU A 336 22.68 -48.26 -44.74
N TYR A 337 22.39 -48.64 -45.98
CA TYR A 337 21.06 -48.53 -46.57
C TYR A 337 20.00 -49.26 -45.74
N ASP A 338 20.22 -50.54 -45.41
CA ASP A 338 19.27 -51.36 -44.65
C ASP A 338 19.05 -50.84 -43.22
N THR A 339 20.12 -50.36 -42.58
CA THR A 339 20.04 -49.72 -41.26
C THR A 339 19.16 -48.48 -41.31
N PHE A 340 19.42 -47.56 -42.24
CA PHE A 340 18.61 -46.35 -42.37
C PHE A 340 17.17 -46.66 -42.80
N PHE A 341 16.95 -47.74 -43.57
CA PHE A 341 15.61 -48.13 -44.03
C PHE A 341 14.78 -48.62 -42.86
N THR A 342 15.39 -49.44 -42.01
CA THR A 342 14.78 -49.88 -40.75
C THR A 342 14.48 -48.69 -39.86
N ARG A 343 15.40 -47.72 -39.71
CA ARG A 343 15.18 -46.49 -38.93
C ARG A 343 14.02 -45.64 -39.47
N ILE A 344 13.89 -45.47 -40.78
CA ILE A 344 12.76 -44.76 -41.39
C ILE A 344 11.45 -45.49 -41.13
N LYS A 345 11.44 -46.83 -41.23
CA LYS A 345 10.26 -47.66 -40.95
C LYS A 345 9.82 -47.55 -39.49
N GLU A 346 10.76 -47.62 -38.55
CA GLU A 346 10.53 -47.39 -37.11
C GLU A 346 10.00 -45.98 -36.84
N ALA A 347 10.60 -44.95 -37.44
CA ALA A 347 10.18 -43.55 -37.28
C ALA A 347 8.75 -43.31 -37.79
N ASN A 348 8.40 -43.87 -38.95
CA ASN A 348 7.05 -43.75 -39.51
C ASN A 348 5.99 -44.50 -38.69
N GLN A 349 6.33 -45.64 -38.08
CA GLN A 349 5.43 -46.35 -37.19
C GLN A 349 5.21 -45.59 -35.88
N THR A 350 6.27 -44.98 -35.34
CA THR A 350 6.22 -44.20 -34.10
C THR A 350 5.35 -42.96 -34.24
N ARG A 351 5.30 -42.34 -35.44
CA ARG A 351 4.44 -41.17 -35.74
C ARG A 351 2.96 -41.37 -35.40
N GLN A 352 2.45 -42.61 -35.40
CA GLN A 352 1.05 -42.91 -35.06
C GLN A 352 0.79 -43.06 -33.55
N LEU A 353 1.83 -43.22 -32.74
CA LEU A 353 1.77 -43.48 -31.29
C LEU A 353 2.08 -42.24 -30.44
N GLU A 354 2.20 -41.08 -31.08
CA GLU A 354 2.60 -39.82 -30.46
C GLU A 354 1.54 -39.29 -29.49
N THR A 355 1.62 -39.70 -28.22
CA THR A 355 0.82 -39.14 -27.13
C THR A 355 1.42 -37.81 -26.66
N SER A 356 0.57 -36.80 -26.43
CA SER A 356 0.97 -35.55 -25.78
C SER A 356 1.63 -35.81 -24.42
N ASN A 357 2.75 -35.13 -24.15
CA ASN A 357 3.43 -35.14 -22.85
C ASN A 357 2.67 -34.36 -21.77
N ALA A 358 1.54 -33.73 -22.11
CA ALA A 358 0.67 -33.08 -21.16
C ALA A 358 -0.77 -33.61 -21.28
N ARG A 359 -1.43 -33.79 -20.13
CA ARG A 359 -2.83 -34.20 -20.05
C ARG A 359 -3.58 -33.41 -19.00
N VAL A 360 -4.85 -33.13 -19.28
CA VAL A 360 -5.75 -32.50 -18.31
C VAL A 360 -6.09 -33.52 -17.23
N VAL A 361 -5.81 -33.19 -15.97
CA VAL A 361 -6.13 -34.01 -14.80
C VAL A 361 -7.50 -33.63 -14.24
N ASP A 362 -7.76 -32.33 -14.13
CA ASP A 362 -8.99 -31.77 -13.59
C ASP A 362 -9.44 -30.60 -14.47
N PRO A 363 -10.53 -30.73 -15.27
CA PRO A 363 -11.02 -29.69 -16.15
C PRO A 363 -11.61 -28.51 -15.35
N ALA A 364 -11.49 -27.30 -15.88
CA ALA A 364 -12.08 -26.13 -15.26
C ALA A 364 -13.61 -26.20 -15.31
N VAL A 365 -14.24 -26.11 -14.15
CA VAL A 365 -15.69 -26.00 -13.99
C VAL A 365 -16.13 -24.54 -13.79
N VAL A 366 -17.38 -24.24 -14.11
CA VAL A 366 -18.00 -22.92 -13.92
C VAL A 366 -18.07 -22.61 -12.43
N SER A 367 -17.41 -21.55 -11.97
CA SER A 367 -17.42 -21.17 -10.56
C SER A 367 -18.75 -20.55 -10.14
N SER A 368 -19.33 -21.04 -9.04
CA SER A 368 -20.56 -20.51 -8.46
C SER A 368 -20.33 -19.31 -7.54
N ILE A 369 -19.10 -19.13 -7.02
CA ILE A 369 -18.75 -18.14 -6.00
C ILE A 369 -17.77 -17.12 -6.59
N PRO A 370 -18.03 -15.80 -6.44
CA PRO A 370 -17.10 -14.78 -6.90
C PRO A 370 -15.88 -14.70 -5.98
N VAL A 371 -14.71 -14.49 -6.58
CA VAL A 371 -13.43 -14.32 -5.88
C VAL A 371 -13.17 -12.87 -5.53
N LYS A 372 -13.69 -11.92 -6.32
CA LYS A 372 -13.57 -10.47 -6.06
C LYS A 372 -14.90 -9.75 -6.28
N PRO A 373 -15.14 -8.63 -5.57
CA PRO A 373 -14.38 -8.15 -4.40
C PRO A 373 -14.63 -9.03 -3.16
N ASN A 374 -13.63 -9.19 -2.29
CA ASN A 374 -13.81 -9.87 -1.02
C ASN A 374 -14.54 -8.96 -0.03
N LYS A 375 -15.88 -8.97 -0.12
CA LYS A 375 -16.78 -8.01 0.56
C LYS A 375 -16.43 -7.85 2.04
N LYS A 376 -16.18 -8.96 2.75
CA LYS A 376 -15.87 -8.95 4.19
C LYS A 376 -14.54 -8.22 4.49
N LEU A 377 -13.49 -8.53 3.73
CA LEU A 377 -12.17 -7.93 3.92
C LEU A 377 -12.21 -6.43 3.60
N THR A 378 -12.82 -6.05 2.48
CA THR A 378 -12.90 -4.64 2.07
C THR A 378 -13.70 -3.81 3.06
N MET A 379 -14.82 -4.33 3.58
CA MET A 379 -15.61 -3.65 4.63
C MET A 379 -14.82 -3.51 5.94
N ALA A 380 -14.12 -4.57 6.37
CA ALA A 380 -13.28 -4.53 7.57
C ALA A 380 -12.15 -3.49 7.43
N LEU A 381 -11.49 -3.45 6.28
CA LEU A 381 -10.44 -2.48 6.00
C LEU A 381 -10.98 -1.04 5.98
N ALA A 382 -12.12 -0.81 5.33
CA ALA A 382 -12.77 0.50 5.30
C ALA A 382 -13.13 0.98 6.71
N PHE A 383 -13.67 0.10 7.55
CA PHE A 383 -13.99 0.41 8.94
C PHE A 383 -12.74 0.80 9.75
N VAL A 384 -11.67 0.00 9.69
CA VAL A 384 -10.42 0.30 10.41
C VAL A 384 -9.80 1.62 9.96
N LEU A 385 -9.70 1.86 8.64
CA LEU A 385 -9.16 3.11 8.10
C LEU A 385 -10.01 4.32 8.52
N SER A 386 -11.34 4.18 8.51
CA SER A 386 -12.25 5.25 8.92
C SER A 386 -12.15 5.56 10.42
N LEU A 387 -11.90 4.56 11.27
CA LEU A 387 -11.70 4.74 12.70
C LEU A 387 -10.37 5.45 12.99
N MET A 388 -9.30 5.07 12.29
CA MET A 388 -8.01 5.77 12.39
C MET A 388 -8.13 7.24 11.95
N LEU A 389 -8.82 7.50 10.83
CA LEU A 389 -9.07 8.86 10.36
C LEU A 389 -9.92 9.66 11.36
N GLY A 390 -10.93 9.03 11.96
CA GLY A 390 -11.75 9.67 12.99
C GLY A 390 -10.94 10.04 14.23
N VAL A 391 -10.06 9.16 14.71
CA VAL A 391 -9.15 9.47 15.82
C VAL A 391 -8.22 10.63 15.46
N LEU A 392 -7.60 10.59 14.28
CA LEU A 392 -6.74 11.68 13.80
C LEU A 392 -7.48 13.03 13.76
N LEU A 393 -8.70 13.03 13.24
CA LEU A 393 -9.55 14.21 13.17
C LEU A 393 -9.93 14.72 14.57
N ALA A 394 -10.18 13.83 15.53
CA ALA A 394 -10.45 14.21 16.91
C ALA A 394 -9.26 14.94 17.56
N PHE A 395 -8.03 14.46 17.31
CA PHE A 395 -6.81 15.15 17.75
C PHE A 395 -6.65 16.51 17.06
N LEU A 396 -6.93 16.60 15.76
CA LEU A 396 -6.86 17.86 15.03
C LEU A 396 -7.87 18.88 15.58
N LEU A 397 -9.11 18.46 15.84
CA LEU A 397 -10.14 19.32 16.41
C LEU A 397 -9.79 19.78 17.83
N ASP A 398 -9.17 18.92 18.65
CA ASP A 398 -8.72 19.29 19.98
C ASP A 398 -7.52 20.25 19.94
N TYR A 399 -6.57 20.02 19.02
CA TYR A 399 -5.42 20.91 18.82
C TYR A 399 -5.82 22.32 18.39
N LEU A 400 -6.90 22.46 17.62
CA LEU A 400 -7.44 23.74 17.19
C LEU A 400 -8.31 24.43 18.27
N ASP A 401 -8.66 23.76 19.37
CA ASP A 401 -9.44 24.33 20.47
C ASP A 401 -8.52 25.10 21.43
N SER A 402 -8.57 26.44 21.36
CA SER A 402 -7.75 27.34 22.16
C SER A 402 -8.51 28.00 23.33
N THR A 403 -9.41 27.27 23.99
CA THR A 403 -10.28 27.80 25.07
C THR A 403 -9.92 27.31 26.47
N PHE A 404 -10.25 28.08 27.52
CA PHE A 404 -9.99 27.72 28.92
C PHE A 404 -10.85 26.53 29.37
N LYS A 405 -10.21 25.44 29.82
CA LYS A 405 -10.89 24.23 30.30
C LYS A 405 -10.88 24.11 31.82
N GLY A 406 -9.80 24.54 32.46
CA GLY A 406 -9.61 24.40 33.90
C GLY A 406 -8.88 25.56 34.56
N ALA A 407 -8.67 25.43 35.86
CA ALA A 407 -7.92 26.38 36.68
C ALA A 407 -6.47 26.53 36.22
N GLU A 408 -5.85 25.42 35.88
CA GLU A 408 -4.45 25.32 35.48
C GLU A 408 -4.20 26.08 34.18
N ASP A 409 -5.17 26.09 33.26
CA ASP A 409 -5.08 26.87 32.01
C ASP A 409 -5.01 28.38 32.28
N VAL A 410 -5.70 28.88 33.32
CA VAL A 410 -5.72 30.30 33.66
C VAL A 410 -4.35 30.74 34.12
N GLU A 411 -3.80 30.07 35.14
CA GLU A 411 -2.52 30.45 35.72
C GLU A 411 -1.37 30.24 34.73
N ALA A 412 -1.32 29.09 34.05
CA ALA A 412 -0.24 28.76 33.12
C ALA A 412 -0.21 29.67 31.88
N ARG A 413 -1.37 30.11 31.37
CA ARG A 413 -1.44 30.86 30.10
C ARG A 413 -1.55 32.37 30.28
N LEU A 414 -2.15 32.83 31.37
CA LEU A 414 -2.34 34.26 31.64
C LEU A 414 -1.34 34.81 32.66
N GLY A 415 -0.72 33.97 33.49
CA GLY A 415 0.25 34.40 34.50
C GLY A 415 -0.36 35.27 35.61
N VAL A 416 -1.64 35.10 35.88
CA VAL A 416 -2.41 35.85 36.89
C VAL A 416 -3.09 34.86 37.85
N PRO A 417 -3.27 35.24 39.12
CA PRO A 417 -3.85 34.34 40.11
C PRO A 417 -5.30 33.99 39.76
N MET A 418 -5.68 32.73 39.99
CA MET A 418 -7.07 32.32 39.91
C MET A 418 -7.77 32.56 41.26
N LEU A 419 -8.84 33.35 41.25
CA LEU A 419 -9.64 33.64 42.45
C LEU A 419 -10.67 32.54 42.76
N GLY A 420 -11.15 31.84 41.74
CA GLY A 420 -12.09 30.73 41.93
C GLY A 420 -12.80 30.28 40.65
N LEU A 421 -13.53 29.17 40.79
CA LEU A 421 -14.28 28.50 39.74
C LEU A 421 -15.78 28.61 40.05
N LEU A 422 -16.56 29.21 39.15
CA LEU A 422 -18.02 29.28 39.32
C LEU A 422 -18.71 28.18 38.50
N PRO A 423 -19.55 27.32 39.13
CA PRO A 423 -20.27 26.29 38.42
C PRO A 423 -21.25 26.87 37.40
N LEU A 424 -21.48 26.13 36.32
CA LEU A 424 -22.60 26.39 35.43
C LEU A 424 -23.92 26.17 36.17
N ALA A 425 -24.46 27.25 36.74
CA ALA A 425 -25.78 27.24 37.34
C ALA A 425 -26.86 27.46 36.28
N LYS A 426 -27.74 26.47 36.10
CA LYS A 426 -28.99 26.63 35.35
C LYS A 426 -30.10 26.81 36.39
N SER A 427 -30.47 28.05 36.69
CA SER A 427 -31.57 28.32 37.61
C SER A 427 -32.84 27.65 37.09
N LYS A 428 -33.38 26.69 37.86
CA LYS A 428 -34.61 25.95 37.53
C LYS A 428 -35.85 26.65 38.11
N THR A 429 -35.64 27.60 39.03
CA THR A 429 -36.69 28.28 39.78
C THR A 429 -36.87 29.69 39.23
N LYS A 430 -38.13 30.14 39.10
CA LYS A 430 -38.43 31.57 38.93
C LYS A 430 -38.22 32.26 40.28
N SER A 431 -36.97 32.40 40.71
CA SER A 431 -36.60 33.28 41.82
C SER A 431 -37.00 34.72 41.49
N ASN A 432 -37.35 35.51 42.51
CA ASN A 432 -37.65 36.94 42.37
C ASN A 432 -36.46 37.72 41.78
N PHE A 433 -35.24 37.19 41.86
CA PHE A 433 -34.03 37.77 41.29
C PHE A 433 -33.39 36.81 40.29
N ALA A 434 -33.53 37.11 39.01
CA ALA A 434 -33.16 36.21 37.90
C ALA A 434 -31.66 35.83 37.84
N GLN A 435 -30.78 36.51 38.59
CA GLN A 435 -29.33 36.23 38.62
C GLN A 435 -28.72 36.16 40.04
N ALA A 436 -29.51 36.21 41.11
CA ALA A 436 -29.02 36.11 42.49
C ALA A 436 -28.89 34.65 42.95
N THR A 437 -28.17 33.83 42.18
CA THR A 437 -28.03 32.38 42.41
C THR A 437 -27.40 32.03 43.77
N PHE A 438 -26.63 32.94 44.36
CA PHE A 438 -26.06 32.81 45.70
C PHE A 438 -27.12 32.63 46.81
N LEU A 439 -28.30 33.23 46.63
CA LEU A 439 -29.42 33.17 47.60
C LEU A 439 -30.41 32.03 47.29
N GLU A 440 -30.22 31.29 46.18
CA GLU A 440 -31.16 30.23 45.76
C GLU A 440 -30.95 28.95 46.60
N GLU A 441 -32.02 28.48 47.26
CA GLU A 441 -32.03 27.20 47.97
C GLU A 441 -31.72 26.04 46.99
N GLY A 442 -30.75 25.19 47.35
CA GLY A 442 -30.28 24.08 46.50
C GLY A 442 -29.04 24.38 45.66
N MET A 443 -28.54 25.63 45.63
CA MET A 443 -27.32 26.02 44.88
C MET A 443 -26.08 26.15 45.79
N GLN A 444 -25.91 25.22 46.74
CA GLN A 444 -24.84 25.31 47.75
C GLN A 444 -23.42 25.35 47.16
N SER A 445 -23.17 24.59 46.09
CA SER A 445 -21.87 24.56 45.42
C SER A 445 -21.50 25.92 44.79
N PHE A 446 -22.48 26.62 44.23
CA PHE A 446 -22.29 27.98 43.70
C PHE A 446 -22.05 28.98 44.84
N ALA A 447 -22.82 28.85 45.94
CA ALA A 447 -22.69 29.73 47.09
C ALA A 447 -21.31 29.60 47.77
N GLU A 448 -20.83 28.37 47.97
CA GLU A 448 -19.47 28.12 48.50
C GLU A 448 -18.37 28.64 47.56
N ALA A 449 -18.50 28.42 46.25
CA ALA A 449 -17.56 28.98 45.28
C ALA A 449 -17.49 30.51 45.36
N MET A 450 -18.63 31.19 45.53
CA MET A 450 -18.67 32.64 45.70
C MET A 450 -18.07 33.09 47.04
N ARG A 451 -18.29 32.33 48.13
CA ARG A 451 -17.61 32.57 49.42
C ARG A 451 -16.10 32.43 49.29
N THR A 452 -15.60 31.43 48.53
CA THR A 452 -14.17 31.29 48.24
C THR A 452 -13.63 32.50 47.49
N ILE A 453 -14.32 32.95 46.44
CA ILE A 453 -13.91 34.14 45.65
C ILE A 453 -13.89 35.38 46.56
N ARG A 454 -14.93 35.59 47.39
CA ARG A 454 -14.98 36.67 48.37
C ARG A 454 -13.77 36.63 49.29
N THR A 455 -13.45 35.49 49.89
CA THR A 455 -12.29 35.33 50.76
C THR A 455 -11.00 35.64 50.01
N GLY A 456 -10.84 35.17 48.77
CA GLY A 456 -9.67 35.48 47.93
C GLY A 456 -9.51 36.98 47.66
N VAL A 457 -10.61 37.68 47.38
CA VAL A 457 -10.62 39.14 47.16
C VAL A 457 -10.33 39.92 48.45
N ILE A 458 -10.80 39.46 49.61
CA ILE A 458 -10.50 40.11 50.89
C ILE A 458 -9.03 39.90 51.28
N LEU A 459 -8.49 38.71 51.04
CA LEU A 459 -7.10 38.36 51.39
C LEU A 459 -6.06 38.89 50.40
N SER A 460 -6.44 39.29 49.19
CA SER A 460 -5.49 39.84 48.21
C SER A 460 -4.87 41.17 48.65
N SER A 461 -5.48 41.87 49.62
CA SER A 461 -4.85 43.00 50.30
C SER A 461 -5.38 43.15 51.72
N ILE A 462 -4.63 42.58 52.68
CA ILE A 462 -4.96 42.62 54.12
C ILE A 462 -4.70 44.01 54.71
N ASP A 463 -3.59 44.65 54.32
CA ASP A 463 -3.17 45.94 54.88
C ASP A 463 -3.91 47.14 54.26
N ALA A 464 -4.48 46.98 53.06
CA ALA A 464 -5.22 48.02 52.35
C ALA A 464 -6.49 47.42 51.71
N PRO A 465 -7.61 47.33 52.47
CA PRO A 465 -8.81 46.66 51.99
C PRO A 465 -9.29 47.28 50.67
N HIS A 466 -9.55 46.43 49.67
CA HIS A 466 -10.02 46.87 48.36
C HIS A 466 -11.43 47.48 48.43
N GLN A 467 -11.54 48.78 48.69
CA GLN A 467 -12.84 49.45 48.85
C GLN A 467 -13.63 49.46 47.53
N ILE A 468 -12.97 49.72 46.40
CA ILE A 468 -13.59 49.69 45.06
C ILE A 468 -13.12 48.45 44.31
N VAL A 469 -14.06 47.57 43.98
CA VAL A 469 -13.83 46.35 43.20
C VAL A 469 -14.58 46.43 41.88
N VAL A 470 -13.85 46.42 40.76
CA VAL A 470 -14.45 46.41 39.41
C VAL A 470 -14.46 44.98 38.87
N VAL A 471 -15.61 44.53 38.40
CA VAL A 471 -15.76 43.24 37.71
C VAL A 471 -15.89 43.51 36.21
N THR A 472 -15.00 42.91 35.42
CA THR A 472 -15.00 43.04 33.95
C THR A 472 -14.74 41.70 33.28
N SER A 473 -14.74 41.67 31.95
CA SER A 473 -14.53 40.46 31.16
C SER A 473 -13.85 40.78 29.81
N SER A 474 -13.52 39.77 29.03
CA SER A 474 -12.99 39.94 27.67
C SER A 474 -14.09 40.37 26.70
N VAL A 475 -15.19 39.61 26.68
CA VAL A 475 -16.28 39.69 25.71
C VAL A 475 -17.64 39.60 26.40
N PRO A 476 -18.74 40.05 25.76
CA PRO A 476 -20.08 39.91 26.32
C PRO A 476 -20.46 38.45 26.60
N GLY A 477 -21.20 38.21 27.68
CA GLY A 477 -21.76 36.88 27.99
C GLY A 477 -20.87 35.97 28.85
N GLU A 478 -19.73 36.46 29.34
CA GLU A 478 -18.86 35.71 30.28
C GLU A 478 -19.40 35.65 31.71
N GLY A 479 -20.46 36.42 32.01
CA GLY A 479 -21.17 36.40 33.29
C GLY A 479 -20.64 37.39 34.33
N LYS A 480 -20.01 38.49 33.90
CA LYS A 480 -19.61 39.65 34.71
C LYS A 480 -20.69 40.13 35.70
N THR A 481 -21.90 40.41 35.22
CA THR A 481 -23.04 40.86 36.05
C THR A 481 -23.47 39.82 37.09
N THR A 482 -23.45 38.54 36.70
CA THR A 482 -23.74 37.45 37.62
C THR A 482 -22.66 37.36 38.69
N THR A 483 -21.38 37.46 38.31
CA THR A 483 -20.27 37.46 39.27
C THR A 483 -20.32 38.68 40.19
N SER A 484 -20.55 39.89 39.67
CA SER A 484 -20.58 41.13 40.47
C SER A 484 -21.75 41.15 41.45
N LEU A 485 -22.96 40.78 41.02
CA LEU A 485 -24.12 40.69 41.90
C LEU A 485 -23.92 39.68 43.02
N ASN A 486 -23.50 38.45 42.69
CA ASN A 486 -23.35 37.41 43.70
C ASN A 486 -22.14 37.64 44.61
N LEU A 487 -21.08 38.29 44.11
CA LEU A 487 -19.97 38.73 44.94
C LEU A 487 -20.40 39.83 45.92
N ALA A 488 -21.18 40.81 45.46
CA ALA A 488 -21.73 41.85 46.32
C ALA A 488 -22.63 41.26 47.41
N LEU A 489 -23.53 40.33 47.05
CA LEU A 489 -24.37 39.61 48.01
C LEU A 489 -23.54 38.81 49.03
N ALA A 490 -22.47 38.15 48.59
CA ALA A 490 -21.58 37.44 49.49
C ALA A 490 -20.83 38.40 50.45
N MET A 491 -20.41 39.57 49.98
CA MET A 491 -19.77 40.60 50.81
C MET A 491 -20.76 41.28 51.78
N GLY A 492 -22.02 41.48 51.37
CA GLY A 492 -23.10 42.10 52.17
C GLY A 492 -23.47 41.36 53.46
N GLN A 493 -23.08 40.08 53.56
CA GLN A 493 -23.20 39.29 54.78
C GLN A 493 -22.29 39.78 55.91
N MET A 494 -21.24 40.55 55.61
CA MET A 494 -20.20 40.95 56.56
C MET A 494 -19.94 42.47 56.60
N GLU A 495 -20.27 43.19 55.52
CA GLU A 495 -19.91 44.59 55.31
C GLU A 495 -21.10 45.36 54.70
N ARG A 496 -21.08 46.71 54.77
CA ARG A 496 -22.05 47.53 54.02
C ARG A 496 -21.57 47.66 52.57
N VAL A 497 -22.30 47.03 51.65
CA VAL A 497 -21.89 46.91 50.25
C VAL A 497 -22.85 47.66 49.33
N LEU A 498 -22.28 48.40 48.37
CA LEU A 498 -23.00 48.99 47.24
C LEU A 498 -22.61 48.29 45.94
N LEU A 499 -23.58 47.77 45.20
CA LEU A 499 -23.41 47.32 43.82
C LEU A 499 -23.78 48.43 42.85
N ILE A 500 -22.87 48.80 41.95
CA ILE A 500 -23.10 49.81 40.90
C ILE A 500 -23.13 49.14 39.53
N ASP A 501 -24.21 49.33 38.78
CA ASP A 501 -24.29 48.95 37.36
C ASP A 501 -23.70 50.06 36.48
N ALA A 502 -22.42 49.95 36.15
CA ALA A 502 -21.73 50.89 35.27
C ALA A 502 -21.65 50.39 33.82
N ASP A 503 -22.22 49.22 33.48
CA ASP A 503 -22.45 48.82 32.08
C ASP A 503 -23.70 49.50 31.53
N MET A 504 -23.64 50.82 31.39
CA MET A 504 -24.72 51.64 30.84
C MET A 504 -25.06 51.32 29.39
N ARG A 505 -24.22 50.55 28.67
CA ARG A 505 -24.49 50.15 27.28
C ARG A 505 -25.44 48.97 27.19
N ARG A 506 -25.32 48.02 28.13
CA ARG A 506 -26.20 46.85 28.23
C ARG A 506 -26.52 46.58 29.70
N PRO A 507 -27.28 47.47 30.36
CA PRO A 507 -27.54 47.35 31.78
C PRO A 507 -28.33 46.08 32.07
N SER A 508 -27.89 45.34 33.07
CA SER A 508 -28.48 44.04 33.43
C SER A 508 -28.76 43.87 34.91
N VAL A 509 -28.21 44.73 35.78
CA VAL A 509 -28.41 44.62 37.23
C VAL A 509 -29.85 44.96 37.61
N ALA A 510 -30.45 46.02 37.03
CA ALA A 510 -31.84 46.37 37.31
C ALA A 510 -32.80 45.20 37.09
N LYS A 511 -32.66 44.52 35.94
CA LYS A 511 -33.43 43.31 35.62
C LYS A 511 -33.09 42.14 36.55
N ALA A 512 -31.82 41.96 36.90
CA ALA A 512 -31.38 40.89 37.81
C ALA A 512 -31.94 41.05 39.22
N CYS A 513 -32.08 42.30 39.69
CA CYS A 513 -32.61 42.69 41.00
C CYS A 513 -34.11 43.03 40.98
N ASN A 514 -34.85 42.74 39.90
CA ASN A 514 -36.27 43.06 39.76
C ASN A 514 -36.64 44.54 40.02
N ILE A 515 -35.71 45.45 39.73
CA ILE A 515 -35.90 46.90 39.81
C ILE A 515 -36.41 47.39 38.44
N PRO A 516 -37.46 48.24 38.40
CA PRO A 516 -37.94 48.82 37.15
C PRO A 516 -36.81 49.50 36.36
N ALA A 517 -36.69 49.19 35.06
CA ALA A 517 -35.61 49.73 34.23
C ALA A 517 -35.67 51.27 34.06
N ALA A 518 -36.83 51.89 34.34
CA ALA A 518 -37.03 53.33 34.29
C ALA A 518 -36.67 54.04 35.61
N SER A 519 -36.28 53.30 36.64
CA SER A 519 -35.84 53.90 37.91
C SER A 519 -34.61 54.80 37.69
N PRO A 520 -34.53 55.96 38.36
CA PRO A 520 -33.32 56.78 38.35
C PRO A 520 -32.11 55.96 38.81
N GLY A 521 -30.95 56.18 38.19
CA GLY A 521 -29.73 55.44 38.52
C GLY A 521 -28.46 56.27 38.34
N LEU A 522 -27.34 55.60 38.08
CA LEU A 522 -26.02 56.19 37.98
C LEU A 522 -25.95 57.33 36.98
N SER A 523 -26.53 57.17 35.79
CA SER A 523 -26.54 58.22 34.77
C SER A 523 -27.26 59.47 35.25
N ASN A 524 -28.41 59.31 35.92
CA ASN A 524 -29.22 60.40 36.44
C ASN A 524 -28.52 61.14 37.58
N LEU A 525 -27.90 60.39 38.48
CA LEU A 525 -27.16 60.89 39.64
C LEU A 525 -25.95 61.72 39.23
N VAL A 526 -25.14 61.20 38.29
CA VAL A 526 -23.95 61.92 37.80
C VAL A 526 -24.35 63.13 36.97
N ALA A 527 -25.44 63.05 36.20
CA ALA A 527 -25.99 64.19 35.46
C ALA A 527 -26.66 65.25 36.37
N GLY A 528 -26.88 64.97 37.66
CA GLY A 528 -27.56 65.88 38.60
C GLY A 528 -29.07 66.00 38.38
N SER A 529 -29.68 65.03 37.69
CA SER A 529 -31.12 65.01 37.37
C SER A 529 -31.98 64.29 38.41
N ALA A 530 -31.37 63.59 39.36
CA ALA A 530 -32.02 62.91 40.47
C ALA A 530 -31.11 62.90 41.70
N ASP A 531 -31.71 62.84 42.90
CA ASP A 531 -30.97 62.80 44.15
C ASP A 531 -30.46 61.39 44.49
N MET A 532 -29.40 61.31 45.29
CA MET A 532 -28.77 60.06 45.72
C MET A 532 -29.76 59.06 46.35
N SER A 533 -30.66 59.54 47.20
CA SER A 533 -31.67 58.71 47.87
C SER A 533 -32.71 58.12 46.92
N GLN A 534 -32.90 58.71 45.74
CA GLN A 534 -33.83 58.22 44.72
C GLN A 534 -33.19 57.19 43.79
N CYS A 535 -31.86 57.16 43.70
CA CYS A 535 -31.11 56.31 42.78
C CYS A 535 -30.61 55.01 43.40
N ILE A 536 -30.51 54.95 44.74
CA ILE A 536 -30.03 53.78 45.48
C ILE A 536 -31.22 52.98 46.01
N HIS A 537 -31.22 51.68 45.72
CA HIS A 537 -32.26 50.75 46.16
C HIS A 537 -31.69 49.73 47.14
N HIS A 538 -32.32 49.58 48.31
CA HIS A 538 -31.93 48.58 49.30
C HIS A 538 -32.52 47.20 48.95
N LEU A 539 -31.71 46.16 49.02
CA LEU A 539 -32.10 44.77 48.76
C LEU A 539 -32.10 43.97 50.06
N GLU A 540 -33.29 43.74 50.63
CA GLU A 540 -33.45 43.11 51.96
C GLU A 540 -32.85 41.70 52.02
N ASP A 541 -33.05 40.88 50.99
CA ASP A 541 -32.63 39.47 50.96
C ASP A 541 -31.09 39.28 50.97
N GLY A 542 -30.32 40.35 50.72
CA GLY A 542 -28.86 40.33 50.63
C GLY A 542 -28.14 41.33 51.51
N ASN A 543 -28.87 42.21 52.19
CA ASN A 543 -28.33 43.34 52.95
C ASN A 543 -27.31 44.17 52.13
N ILE A 544 -27.64 44.44 50.86
CA ILE A 544 -26.82 45.29 49.99
C ILE A 544 -27.66 46.41 49.40
N ASP A 545 -27.00 47.50 49.03
CA ASP A 545 -27.60 48.56 48.24
C ASP A 545 -27.21 48.41 46.78
N VAL A 546 -28.10 48.83 45.87
CA VAL A 546 -27.91 48.71 44.42
C VAL A 546 -28.17 50.07 43.76
N LEU A 547 -27.16 50.55 43.04
CA LEU A 547 -27.25 51.71 42.14
C LEU A 547 -27.31 51.18 40.71
N THR A 548 -28.50 51.22 40.11
CA THR A 548 -28.70 50.77 38.72
C THR A 548 -28.07 51.76 37.73
N ALA A 549 -27.97 51.40 36.45
CA ALA A 549 -27.40 52.28 35.42
C ALA A 549 -28.24 53.55 35.19
N GLY A 550 -29.56 53.49 35.41
CA GLY A 550 -30.51 54.54 35.06
C GLY A 550 -30.81 54.61 33.57
N LEU A 551 -31.29 55.77 33.10
CA LEU A 551 -31.52 56.00 31.67
C LEU A 551 -30.20 55.95 30.90
N ILE A 552 -30.16 55.19 29.80
CA ILE A 552 -28.95 55.02 29.00
C ILE A 552 -28.54 56.38 28.40
N PRO A 553 -27.38 56.95 28.78
CA PRO A 553 -26.93 58.23 28.25
C PRO A 553 -26.42 58.07 26.81
N PRO A 554 -26.42 59.14 25.99
CA PRO A 554 -25.87 59.09 24.64
C PRO A 554 -24.37 58.75 24.62
N ASN A 555 -23.61 59.23 25.62
CA ASN A 555 -22.16 59.00 25.77
C ASN A 555 -21.81 58.44 27.16
N PRO A 556 -21.92 57.12 27.39
CA PRO A 556 -21.59 56.50 28.68
C PRO A 556 -20.15 56.74 29.17
N LEU A 557 -19.17 56.65 28.27
CA LEU A 557 -17.75 56.78 28.61
C LEU A 557 -17.41 58.17 29.16
N GLU A 558 -17.98 59.21 28.55
CA GLU A 558 -17.75 60.61 28.94
C GLU A 558 -18.26 60.86 30.36
N LEU A 559 -19.45 60.34 30.67
CA LEU A 559 -20.04 60.39 32.00
C LEU A 559 -19.17 59.68 33.04
N LEU A 560 -18.67 58.47 32.74
CA LEU A 560 -17.77 57.71 33.63
C LEU A 560 -16.40 58.37 33.82
N SER A 561 -15.92 59.10 32.81
CA SER A 561 -14.63 59.83 32.89
C SER A 561 -14.75 61.22 33.55
N SER A 562 -15.99 61.65 33.87
CA SER A 562 -16.25 62.99 34.39
C SER A 562 -15.72 63.18 35.81
N LYS A 563 -15.34 64.43 36.15
CA LYS A 563 -14.98 64.80 37.54
C LYS A 563 -16.14 64.53 38.51
N ARG A 564 -17.37 64.74 38.04
CA ARG A 564 -18.60 64.54 38.80
C ARG A 564 -18.78 63.09 39.22
N PHE A 565 -18.50 62.13 38.33
CA PHE A 565 -18.54 60.70 38.70
C PHE A 565 -17.54 60.38 39.82
N LYS A 566 -16.32 60.93 39.74
CA LYS A 566 -15.31 60.76 40.78
C LYS A 566 -15.74 61.36 42.13
N GLU A 567 -16.37 62.54 42.12
CA GLU A 567 -16.94 63.16 43.33
C GLU A 567 -18.05 62.30 43.94
N VAL A 568 -18.98 61.81 43.10
CA VAL A 568 -20.06 60.91 43.52
C VAL A 568 -19.49 59.63 44.13
N LEU A 569 -18.48 59.02 43.50
CA LEU A 569 -17.83 57.81 44.00
C LEU A 569 -17.17 58.05 45.36
N ASN A 570 -16.49 59.19 45.56
CA ASN A 570 -15.91 59.55 46.85
C ASN A 570 -16.97 59.75 47.95
N GLN A 571 -18.12 60.35 47.62
CA GLN A 571 -19.24 60.46 48.57
C GLN A 571 -19.83 59.11 48.96
N LEU A 572 -19.84 58.15 48.03
CA LEU A 572 -20.30 56.78 48.30
C LEU A 572 -19.31 56.02 49.19
N LEU A 573 -18.00 56.26 49.04
CA LEU A 573 -16.97 55.65 49.89
C LEU A 573 -17.09 56.03 51.37
N GLU A 574 -17.70 57.17 51.69
CA GLU A 574 -17.95 57.54 53.10
C GLU A 574 -19.09 56.72 53.72
N LYS A 575 -19.98 56.15 52.90
CA LYS A 575 -21.19 55.43 53.36
C LYS A 575 -21.06 53.92 53.32
N TYR A 576 -20.26 53.39 52.41
CA TYR A 576 -20.11 51.95 52.17
C TYR A 576 -18.69 51.50 52.46
N ASP A 577 -18.58 50.35 53.12
CA ASP A 577 -17.29 49.71 53.38
C ASP A 577 -16.72 49.11 52.09
N ARG A 578 -17.61 48.73 51.15
CA ARG A 578 -17.27 48.14 49.86
C ARG A 578 -18.18 48.63 48.73
N ILE A 579 -17.59 48.92 47.58
CA ILE A 579 -18.30 49.25 46.34
C ILE A 579 -17.87 48.23 45.27
N VAL A 580 -18.84 47.45 44.76
CA VAL A 580 -18.66 46.52 43.64
C VAL A 580 -19.24 47.16 42.39
N ILE A 581 -18.46 47.24 41.32
CA ILE A 581 -18.88 47.87 40.06
C ILE A 581 -18.96 46.82 38.96
N ASP A 582 -20.15 46.59 38.41
CA ASP A 582 -20.34 45.86 37.17
C ASP A 582 -19.97 46.75 35.98
N SER A 583 -19.09 46.29 35.11
CA SER A 583 -18.53 47.11 34.01
C SER A 583 -18.71 46.44 32.65
N ALA A 584 -18.55 47.19 31.57
CA ALA A 584 -18.58 46.63 30.22
C ALA A 584 -17.34 45.72 29.92
N PRO A 585 -17.37 44.85 28.89
CA PRO A 585 -16.20 44.03 28.54
C PRO A 585 -15.03 44.85 27.97
N THR A 586 -13.80 44.49 28.35
CA THR A 586 -12.55 45.20 27.99
C THR A 586 -12.22 45.21 26.51
N LEU A 587 -12.66 44.21 25.72
CA LEU A 587 -12.45 44.20 24.27
C LEU A 587 -13.57 44.92 23.51
N ALA A 588 -14.73 45.12 24.14
CA ALA A 588 -15.87 45.77 23.50
C ALA A 588 -15.72 47.30 23.53
N VAL A 589 -15.40 47.88 24.69
CA VAL A 589 -15.37 49.34 24.90
C VAL A 589 -14.35 49.73 25.99
N SER A 590 -14.03 51.04 26.06
CA SER A 590 -13.04 51.59 27.00
C SER A 590 -13.58 51.85 28.41
N ASP A 591 -14.90 51.72 28.62
CA ASP A 591 -15.59 52.04 29.88
C ASP A 591 -14.98 51.30 31.08
N ALA A 592 -14.67 50.00 30.92
CA ALA A 592 -14.01 49.21 31.96
C ALA A 592 -12.57 49.64 32.26
N LEU A 593 -11.85 50.21 31.29
CA LEU A 593 -10.48 50.70 31.52
C LEU A 593 -10.50 51.98 32.38
N VAL A 594 -11.49 52.86 32.15
CA VAL A 594 -11.69 54.07 32.97
C VAL A 594 -12.07 53.68 34.39
N LEU A 595 -13.04 52.77 34.55
CA LEU A 595 -13.46 52.28 35.87
C LEU A 595 -12.31 51.57 36.60
N ALA A 596 -11.55 50.73 35.90
CA ALA A 596 -10.40 50.03 36.45
C ALA A 596 -9.30 50.97 36.98
N SER A 597 -9.12 52.15 36.36
CA SER A 597 -8.16 53.16 36.85
C SER A 597 -8.57 53.84 38.16
N LEU A 598 -9.85 53.72 38.55
CA LEU A 598 -10.40 54.25 39.81
C LEU A 598 -10.55 53.17 40.88
N ALA A 599 -10.29 51.91 40.54
CA ALA A 599 -10.50 50.76 41.42
C ALA A 599 -9.28 50.44 42.28
N ASN A 600 -9.51 49.79 43.43
CA ASN A 600 -8.45 49.20 44.24
C ASN A 600 -8.17 47.74 43.83
N ALA A 601 -9.16 47.07 43.24
CA ALA A 601 -9.05 45.73 42.70
C ALA A 601 -9.91 45.56 41.44
N VAL A 602 -9.39 44.80 40.48
CA VAL A 602 -10.12 44.37 39.29
C VAL A 602 -10.20 42.85 39.28
N ILE A 603 -11.43 42.34 39.14
CA ILE A 603 -11.72 40.92 38.94
C ILE A 603 -12.05 40.70 37.47
N TYR A 604 -11.31 39.78 36.84
CA TYR A 604 -11.47 39.49 35.43
C TYR A 604 -12.20 38.17 35.22
N VAL A 605 -13.39 38.21 34.62
CA VAL A 605 -14.24 37.04 34.43
C VAL A 605 -14.00 36.44 33.05
N VAL A 606 -13.78 35.13 33.00
CA VAL A 606 -13.57 34.36 31.78
C VAL A 606 -14.55 33.21 31.74
N LYS A 607 -15.16 32.95 30.57
CA LYS A 607 -16.06 31.80 30.42
C LYS A 607 -15.31 30.52 30.01
N SER A 608 -15.51 29.45 30.78
CA SER A 608 -14.99 28.10 30.49
C SER A 608 -15.56 27.54 29.18
N ASP A 609 -14.75 26.75 28.46
CA ASP A 609 -15.07 26.10 27.18
C ASP A 609 -15.48 27.05 26.03
N SER A 610 -15.33 28.37 26.20
CA SER A 610 -15.84 29.36 25.24
C SER A 610 -14.85 30.50 24.95
N THR A 611 -14.14 30.99 25.97
CA THR A 611 -13.27 32.15 25.78
C THR A 611 -11.92 31.71 25.27
N ALA A 612 -11.47 32.29 24.16
CA ALA A 612 -10.14 32.01 23.61
C ALA A 612 -9.03 32.64 24.48
N PHE A 613 -7.92 31.92 24.65
CA PHE A 613 -6.76 32.37 25.43
C PHE A 613 -6.25 33.75 25.01
N HIS A 614 -6.18 33.98 23.70
CA HIS A 614 -5.69 35.23 23.14
C HIS A 614 -6.59 36.43 23.49
N SER A 615 -7.92 36.23 23.52
CA SER A 615 -8.87 37.29 23.88
C SER A 615 -8.71 37.71 25.34
N ALA A 616 -8.65 36.75 26.27
CA ALA A 616 -8.44 37.05 27.68
C ALA A 616 -7.08 37.72 27.94
N ARG A 617 -6.01 37.23 27.30
CA ARG A 617 -4.68 37.84 27.38
C ARG A 617 -4.68 39.29 26.88
N THR A 618 -5.37 39.56 25.77
CA THR A 618 -5.47 40.90 25.20
C THR A 618 -6.21 41.84 26.15
N GLY A 619 -7.33 41.40 26.74
CA GLY A 619 -8.09 42.21 27.71
C GLY A 619 -7.29 42.53 28.97
N ILE A 620 -6.58 41.55 29.53
CA ILE A 620 -5.66 41.74 30.67
C ILE A 620 -4.53 42.70 30.31
N GLN A 621 -3.92 42.58 29.12
CA GLN A 621 -2.88 43.51 28.66
C GLN A 621 -3.39 44.95 28.55
N ARG A 622 -4.66 45.17 28.15
CA ARG A 622 -5.26 46.51 28.13
C ARG A 622 -5.42 47.08 29.55
N LEU A 623 -5.81 46.25 30.51
CA LEU A 623 -5.89 46.63 31.93
C LEU A 623 -4.51 46.97 32.52
N GLN A 624 -3.49 46.16 32.21
CA GLN A 624 -2.11 46.41 32.64
C GLN A 624 -1.56 47.72 32.09
N ARG A 625 -1.91 48.10 30.85
CA ARG A 625 -1.47 49.39 30.25
C ARG A 625 -1.99 50.63 30.98
N VAL A 626 -3.12 50.52 31.69
CA VAL A 626 -3.67 51.60 32.52
C VAL A 626 -3.31 51.43 33.99
N ASN A 627 -2.35 50.55 34.31
CA ASN A 627 -1.95 50.19 35.68
C ASN A 627 -3.13 49.76 36.57
N ALA A 628 -4.11 49.07 35.99
CA ALA A 628 -5.23 48.54 36.76
C ALA A 628 -4.76 47.47 37.76
N PRO A 629 -5.21 47.51 39.02
CA PRO A 629 -4.82 46.54 40.04
C PRO A 629 -5.59 45.21 39.85
N LEU A 630 -5.09 44.35 38.97
CA LEU A 630 -5.72 43.06 38.69
C LEU A 630 -5.55 42.10 39.87
N ALA A 631 -6.64 41.86 40.62
CA ALA A 631 -6.66 40.97 41.77
C ALA A 631 -6.64 39.49 41.36
N GLY A 632 -7.24 39.16 40.22
CA GLY A 632 -7.17 37.82 39.63
C GLY A 632 -8.33 37.49 38.70
N VAL A 633 -8.40 36.23 38.29
CA VAL A 633 -9.38 35.72 37.31
C VAL A 633 -10.41 34.80 37.96
N VAL A 634 -11.67 34.98 37.60
CA VAL A 634 -12.76 34.05 37.91
C VAL A 634 -13.11 33.29 36.65
N LEU A 635 -12.95 31.96 36.67
CA LEU A 635 -13.38 31.10 35.58
C LEU A 635 -14.84 30.69 35.82
N ASN A 636 -15.74 31.23 35.00
CA ASN A 636 -17.17 31.12 35.16
C ASN A 636 -17.78 30.05 34.22
N GLN A 637 -18.97 29.57 34.58
CA GLN A 637 -19.74 28.57 33.84
C GLN A 637 -19.01 27.23 33.68
N VAL A 638 -18.23 26.84 34.69
CA VAL A 638 -17.49 25.58 34.70
C VAL A 638 -18.45 24.41 34.82
N ASN A 639 -18.33 23.45 33.90
CA ASN A 639 -19.12 22.23 33.96
C ASN A 639 -18.41 21.17 34.80
N PHE A 640 -18.72 21.11 36.11
CA PHE A 640 -18.08 20.18 37.05
C PHE A 640 -18.33 18.70 36.71
N SER A 641 -19.48 18.33 36.13
CA SER A 641 -19.73 16.97 35.65
C SER A 641 -18.80 16.55 34.51
N LYS A 642 -18.32 17.50 33.70
CA LYS A 642 -17.24 17.28 32.72
C LYS A 642 -15.85 17.41 33.37
N ALA A 643 -15.72 18.20 34.43
CA ALA A 643 -14.45 18.55 35.10
C ALA A 643 -13.95 17.52 36.14
N ASN A 644 -14.79 16.61 36.65
CA ASN A 644 -14.40 15.48 37.56
C ASN A 644 -13.36 14.49 36.96
N LYS A 645 -12.81 14.79 35.78
CA LYS A 645 -11.74 14.04 35.10
C LYS A 645 -10.43 14.84 34.91
N TYR A 646 -10.31 16.06 35.45
CA TYR A 646 -9.28 17.02 35.01
C TYR A 646 -8.17 17.41 36.00
N GLY A 647 -8.23 17.13 37.30
CA GLY A 647 -7.06 17.43 38.15
C GLY A 647 -7.30 17.53 39.65
N SER A 648 -6.19 17.57 40.39
CA SER A 648 -6.09 17.55 41.86
C SER A 648 -6.78 18.72 42.56
N TYR A 649 -6.95 19.87 41.90
CA TYR A 649 -7.56 21.07 42.50
C TYR A 649 -9.07 20.92 42.76
N TYR A 650 -9.74 20.05 41.98
CA TYR A 650 -11.18 19.80 42.11
C TYR A 650 -11.54 18.90 43.30
N GLY A 651 -10.59 18.15 43.84
CA GLY A 651 -10.82 17.28 45.00
C GLY A 651 -11.26 18.05 46.25
N TYR A 652 -10.91 19.33 46.37
CA TYR A 652 -11.34 20.17 47.49
C TYR A 652 -12.83 20.55 47.40
N TYR A 653 -13.34 20.80 46.19
CA TYR A 653 -14.75 21.15 45.98
C TYR A 653 -15.69 19.92 45.98
N ASP A 654 -15.23 18.77 45.50
CA ASP A 654 -16.00 17.51 45.48
C ASP A 654 -16.07 16.83 46.88
N TYR A 655 -15.09 17.11 47.76
CA TYR A 655 -15.05 16.56 49.13
C TYR A 655 -16.00 17.27 50.11
N TYR A 656 -16.27 18.57 49.91
CA TYR A 656 -17.23 19.35 50.71
C TYR A 656 -18.56 19.61 50.01
N GLY A 657 -18.64 19.39 48.69
CA GLY A 657 -19.87 19.47 47.91
C GLY A 657 -20.63 18.14 47.95
N THR A 658 -21.72 18.10 48.71
CA THR A 658 -22.71 17.01 48.68
C THR A 658 -23.07 16.67 47.22
N LYS A 659 -23.17 15.37 46.93
CA LYS A 659 -23.50 14.75 45.62
C LYS A 659 -24.35 15.68 44.73
N ALA A 660 -23.91 15.82 43.48
CA ALA A 660 -24.64 16.53 42.42
C ALA A 660 -26.14 16.16 42.40
N ASP A 661 -27.00 17.15 42.62
CA ASP A 661 -28.45 17.11 42.37
C ASP A 661 -28.80 17.47 40.91
#